data_AF-A0A958DB82-F1
#
_entry.id   AF-A0A958DB82-F1
#
_cell.length_a   1.000
_cell.length_b   1.000
_cell.length_c   1.000
_cell.angle_alpha   90.00
_cell.angle_beta   90.00
_cell.angle_gamma   90.00
#
_symmetry.space_group_name_H-M   'P 1'
#
loop_
_entity.id
_entity.type
_entity.pdbx_description
1 polymer ?
#
loop_
_entity_poly.entity_id
_entity_poly.type
_entity_poly.pdbx_seq_one_letter_code
_entity_poly.pdbx_strand_id
1 'polypeptide(L)'
;MRRSTPLALLLVSLLLFAACQPAGIPEAPTPDQIPAGEQPARPPATDTTHAPATQEELTATPWQWTALTETAPANQSVVSDPQNYTLTFTDDNTVAIQADCNQVAGSYTLDGESLAIQLGAATMAFCGEGSMDQLYLGLLGRVSGALVAETGDLQLVLGDAAGQMQFTPLSALGIGPNDISLDTQGLPYSWQPVLVPETPYDASMPPGPTGLPEHIEILFGVTDPADRQPSDPIMYIIPVNAYRAQWDAAGDPSVSRTLDRIEQYAFTMPSPAPTSGMPALPSSEIAGYNDLAVQISRAVPASELNLLSATQTGYRFVGRWAQDANPVTNQGLRYVYQGFTNDGQYLVSFWYPVTTDAAPADVSQIPQEDWDAFNADPMGVISTTADALNALPPADWEPDLETLDALVASLEIKGVPASGLQDVVWLWTNGPEQPGSDSIVAIPNPEAYQVIYNSDGMIRFTADCNNGGMTYELSQGGMAGGMLAQPGPVTLAECGPDSYDQGFINALLAAQTYRVRAGGNTMELVLPAGGGWLIMVDQRAYVTVPPPPEPTATQPPAATVIPVPPTNTPIPPTPTPEPTAPPEPIIQFSANPTTIDAGQCTTLAWNVENVQAVWVYPQGAAYEDYPVTGNGVQVHCLDTTTTYEMRVALTDGTTQTQQVTVTVIPGNPLANTSWALSSFEPGRVPLPNTTITLAFDNAGTVSGNSGCNTYSGAYTVDGTTLTVGPLISTQMACEQDVMDQEQIYLASLQGAASFDLPAGQLVIFNAAGQEILRYNGG
;
A
#
# COMPACT_ATOMS: atom_id res chain seq x y z
N MET A 1 -65.55 -32.75 -37.03
CA MET A 1 -66.96 -32.48 -36.65
C MET A 1 -67.01 -30.97 -36.35
N ARG A 2 -67.80 -30.06 -36.97
CA ARG A 2 -69.26 -30.00 -37.29
C ARG A 2 -70.11 -30.21 -36.02
N ARG A 3 -71.05 -29.35 -35.59
CA ARG A 3 -71.80 -28.16 -36.12
C ARG A 3 -72.23 -27.25 -34.92
N SER A 4 -72.78 -26.02 -35.00
CA SER A 4 -72.89 -24.94 -36.03
C SER A 4 -73.48 -23.64 -35.43
N THR A 5 -73.41 -22.53 -36.18
CA THR A 5 -74.15 -21.24 -36.05
C THR A 5 -75.69 -21.39 -36.02
N PRO A 6 -76.50 -20.38 -35.56
CA PRO A 6 -76.77 -19.06 -36.21
C PRO A 6 -76.56 -17.83 -35.26
N LEU A 7 -76.53 -16.54 -35.63
CA LEU A 7 -77.08 -15.69 -36.72
C LEU A 7 -78.51 -15.13 -36.50
N ALA A 8 -78.62 -13.79 -36.24
CA ALA A 8 -79.80 -12.88 -36.27
C ALA A 8 -79.58 -11.72 -35.24
N LEU A 9 -79.98 -10.45 -35.40
CA LEU A 9 -80.70 -9.75 -36.49
C LEU A 9 -80.52 -8.19 -36.42
N LEU A 10 -80.36 -7.50 -37.58
CA LEU A 10 -80.80 -6.10 -37.90
C LEU A 10 -80.31 -4.88 -37.04
N LEU A 11 -80.25 -3.60 -37.46
CA LEU A 11 -80.33 -2.92 -38.79
C LEU A 11 -79.71 -1.47 -38.78
N VAL A 12 -78.61 -1.26 -39.53
CA VAL A 12 -78.29 -0.12 -40.47
C VAL A 12 -78.28 1.39 -40.04
N SER A 13 -77.35 2.14 -40.68
CA SER A 13 -77.19 3.62 -40.83
C SER A 13 -76.52 4.40 -39.68
N LEU A 14 -75.61 5.39 -39.88
CA LEU A 14 -74.72 5.85 -40.99
C LEU A 14 -73.81 6.98 -40.36
N LEU A 15 -72.65 7.48 -40.81
CA LEU A 15 -71.74 7.37 -41.98
C LEU A 15 -70.44 6.59 -41.61
N LEU A 16 -69.41 6.28 -42.43
CA LEU A 16 -68.75 6.78 -43.68
C LEU A 16 -67.57 7.79 -43.50
N PHE A 17 -66.34 7.23 -43.58
CA PHE A 17 -65.04 7.74 -44.08
C PHE A 17 -64.58 9.21 -43.89
N ALA A 18 -63.36 9.37 -43.37
CA ALA A 18 -62.22 10.02 -44.06
C ALA A 18 -60.87 9.65 -43.40
N ALA A 19 -59.73 9.97 -44.03
CA ALA A 19 -58.37 9.62 -43.58
C ALA A 19 -57.74 10.66 -42.62
N CYS A 20 -56.72 10.24 -41.85
CA CYS A 20 -55.98 11.08 -40.90
C CYS A 20 -54.86 11.92 -41.55
N GLN A 21 -54.75 13.20 -41.12
CA GLN A 21 -53.54 14.05 -40.92
C GLN A 21 -53.94 15.56 -41.02
N PRO A 22 -53.18 16.54 -40.49
CA PRO A 22 -52.84 16.69 -39.06
C PRO A 22 -52.88 18.16 -38.55
N ALA A 23 -53.44 18.48 -37.37
CA ALA A 23 -53.35 19.85 -36.81
C ALA A 23 -53.70 20.01 -35.31
N GLY A 24 -53.02 20.97 -34.65
CA GLY A 24 -53.68 22.05 -33.89
C GLY A 24 -53.84 21.93 -32.37
N ILE A 25 -53.38 22.96 -31.64
CA ILE A 25 -53.69 23.26 -30.23
C ILE A 25 -54.47 24.58 -30.17
N PRO A 26 -55.55 24.66 -29.38
CA PRO A 26 -55.77 25.79 -28.46
C PRO A 26 -56.26 25.29 -27.07
N GLU A 27 -55.64 25.68 -25.95
CA GLU A 27 -55.73 26.97 -25.23
C GLU A 27 -56.86 26.98 -24.18
N ALA A 28 -56.61 27.60 -23.00
CA ALA A 28 -57.40 27.44 -21.77
C ALA A 28 -58.20 28.70 -21.38
N PRO A 29 -59.35 28.57 -20.67
CA PRO A 29 -60.15 29.70 -20.22
C PRO A 29 -59.58 30.35 -18.94
N THR A 30 -59.62 31.68 -18.88
CA THR A 30 -59.25 32.49 -17.70
C THR A 30 -60.37 32.59 -16.66
N PRO A 31 -60.05 32.90 -15.38
CA PRO A 31 -61.02 32.96 -14.29
C PRO A 31 -61.68 34.33 -14.13
N ASP A 32 -62.96 34.37 -13.75
CA ASP A 32 -63.55 35.49 -13.02
C ASP A 32 -64.82 35.10 -12.22
N GLN A 33 -65.08 35.85 -11.15
CA GLN A 33 -66.32 35.98 -10.34
C GLN A 33 -66.85 34.79 -9.51
N ILE A 34 -66.66 34.90 -8.18
CA ILE A 34 -67.75 34.84 -7.17
C ILE A 34 -67.28 35.52 -5.84
N PRO A 35 -68.15 36.19 -5.04
CA PRO A 35 -67.74 37.32 -4.19
C PRO A 35 -67.44 37.00 -2.70
N ALA A 36 -67.03 38.04 -1.97
CA ALA A 36 -66.33 37.96 -0.67
C ALA A 36 -67.19 38.12 0.61
N GLY A 37 -66.61 37.70 1.74
CA GLY A 37 -67.07 37.94 3.13
C GLY A 37 -67.36 36.64 3.89
N GLU A 38 -66.81 36.37 5.08
CA GLU A 38 -65.75 37.06 5.85
C GLU A 38 -65.09 36.06 6.81
N GLN A 39 -63.75 36.08 6.95
CA GLN A 39 -63.02 35.27 7.94
C GLN A 39 -61.79 36.04 8.44
N PRO A 40 -61.40 35.95 9.73
CA PRO A 40 -60.34 36.81 10.28
C PRO A 40 -58.97 36.60 9.64
N ALA A 41 -58.15 37.65 9.65
CA ALA A 41 -56.80 37.63 9.11
C ALA A 41 -55.92 36.58 9.81
N ARG A 42 -55.47 35.57 9.04
CA ARG A 42 -54.32 34.75 9.39
C ARG A 42 -53.06 35.61 9.24
N PRO A 43 -52.11 35.62 10.19
CA PRO A 43 -50.81 36.25 9.95
C PRO A 43 -50.11 35.53 8.77
N PRO A 44 -49.20 36.21 8.05
CA PRO A 44 -48.44 35.57 6.98
C PRO A 44 -47.68 34.36 7.55
N ALA A 45 -47.73 33.24 6.84
CA ALA A 45 -46.84 32.13 7.11
C ALA A 45 -45.46 32.51 6.54
N THR A 46 -44.52 32.81 7.43
CA THR A 46 -43.09 32.70 7.11
C THR A 46 -42.79 31.23 6.89
N ASP A 47 -42.30 30.88 5.69
CA ASP A 47 -41.65 29.59 5.47
C ASP A 47 -40.24 29.70 6.06
N THR A 48 -39.99 28.99 7.16
CA THR A 48 -38.77 29.16 7.98
C THR A 48 -37.77 28.02 7.78
N THR A 49 -37.76 27.42 6.59
CA THR A 49 -36.95 26.23 6.26
C THR A 49 -35.51 26.53 5.86
N HIS A 50 -35.18 27.80 5.59
CA HIS A 50 -33.86 28.24 5.13
C HIS A 50 -33.51 29.59 5.79
N ALA A 51 -32.26 29.77 6.19
CA ALA A 51 -31.73 30.99 6.78
C ALA A 51 -30.77 31.72 5.81
N PRO A 52 -30.57 33.05 5.92
CA PRO A 52 -29.55 33.75 5.15
C PRO A 52 -28.14 33.23 5.48
N ALA A 53 -27.35 32.92 4.45
CA ALA A 53 -26.01 32.36 4.62
C ALA A 53 -25.05 33.37 5.29
N THR A 54 -24.34 32.95 6.32
CA THR A 54 -23.25 33.71 6.94
C THR A 54 -21.93 33.49 6.19
N GLN A 55 -20.94 34.37 6.43
CA GLN A 55 -19.61 34.18 5.85
C GLN A 55 -18.92 32.92 6.41
N GLU A 56 -19.12 32.62 7.69
CA GLU A 56 -18.57 31.43 8.36
C GLU A 56 -19.12 30.13 7.74
N GLU A 57 -20.42 30.05 7.45
CA GLU A 57 -20.99 28.92 6.72
C GLU A 57 -20.46 28.83 5.29
N LEU A 58 -20.38 29.95 4.55
CA LEU A 58 -19.91 29.94 3.16
C LEU A 58 -18.43 29.52 3.02
N THR A 59 -17.55 29.88 3.96
CA THR A 59 -16.11 29.57 3.91
C THR A 59 -15.72 28.28 4.65
N ALA A 60 -16.62 27.68 5.43
CA ALA A 60 -16.36 26.43 6.16
C ALA A 60 -16.06 25.22 5.25
N THR A 61 -16.59 25.21 4.03
CA THR A 61 -16.46 24.07 3.09
C THR A 61 -16.59 24.55 1.64
N PRO A 62 -16.00 23.85 0.65
CA PRO A 62 -16.37 24.04 -0.75
C PRO A 62 -17.81 23.56 -1.00
N TRP A 63 -18.38 23.92 -2.14
CA TRP A 63 -19.77 23.66 -2.50
C TRP A 63 -19.85 23.00 -3.87
N GLN A 64 -20.79 22.07 -4.06
CA GLN A 64 -20.94 21.24 -5.25
C GLN A 64 -22.32 21.47 -5.89
N TRP A 65 -22.38 21.87 -7.16
CA TRP A 65 -23.65 22.23 -7.81
C TRP A 65 -24.45 21.00 -8.22
N THR A 66 -25.55 20.72 -7.51
CA THR A 66 -26.34 19.48 -7.70
C THR A 66 -27.61 19.69 -8.52
N ALA A 67 -28.24 20.87 -8.47
CA ALA A 67 -29.44 21.15 -9.24
C ALA A 67 -29.69 22.65 -9.53
N LEU A 68 -30.57 22.90 -10.49
CA LEU A 68 -31.15 24.21 -10.78
C LEU A 68 -32.67 24.09 -10.73
N THR A 69 -33.32 25.00 -10.00
CA THR A 69 -34.78 25.20 -10.05
C THR A 69 -35.07 26.54 -10.71
N GLU A 70 -35.60 26.50 -11.94
CA GLU A 70 -36.07 27.68 -12.66
C GLU A 70 -37.51 28.03 -12.23
N THR A 71 -37.86 29.31 -12.26
CA THR A 71 -39.20 29.78 -11.84
C THR A 71 -40.10 30.29 -12.96
N ALA A 72 -39.56 30.51 -14.17
CA ALA A 72 -40.33 30.95 -15.35
C ALA A 72 -39.72 30.45 -16.68
N PRO A 73 -40.12 29.27 -17.21
CA PRO A 73 -41.11 28.34 -16.66
C PRO A 73 -40.63 27.68 -15.35
N ALA A 74 -41.57 27.21 -14.53
CA ALA A 74 -41.24 26.40 -13.36
C ALA A 74 -40.69 25.04 -13.83
N ASN A 75 -39.42 24.77 -13.55
CA ASN A 75 -38.69 23.60 -14.04
C ASN A 75 -37.57 23.25 -13.04
N GLN A 76 -37.17 21.98 -12.97
CA GLN A 76 -36.03 21.55 -12.15
C GLN A 76 -35.15 20.60 -12.98
N SER A 77 -33.85 20.93 -13.06
CA SER A 77 -32.84 20.10 -13.72
C SER A 77 -31.76 19.70 -12.72
N VAL A 78 -31.49 18.40 -12.63
CA VAL A 78 -30.36 17.83 -11.90
C VAL A 78 -29.08 18.03 -12.73
N VAL A 79 -27.95 18.30 -12.09
CA VAL A 79 -26.63 18.34 -12.72
C VAL A 79 -26.12 16.90 -12.84
N SER A 80 -25.72 16.48 -14.03
CA SER A 80 -25.27 15.09 -14.29
C SER A 80 -23.98 14.74 -13.55
N ASP A 81 -23.04 15.70 -13.49
CA ASP A 81 -21.68 15.52 -13.01
C ASP A 81 -21.31 16.58 -11.95
N PRO A 82 -22.01 16.67 -10.80
CA PRO A 82 -21.88 17.75 -9.83
C PRO A 82 -20.44 18.01 -9.36
N GLN A 83 -19.63 16.97 -9.30
CA GLN A 83 -18.22 17.00 -8.87
C GLN A 83 -17.32 17.89 -9.74
N ASN A 84 -17.70 18.19 -10.99
CA ASN A 84 -16.94 19.11 -11.85
C ASN A 84 -17.43 20.58 -11.74
N TYR A 85 -18.45 20.87 -10.93
CA TYR A 85 -19.06 22.22 -10.81
C TYR A 85 -19.04 22.68 -9.36
N THR A 86 -17.95 23.33 -8.94
CA THR A 86 -17.72 23.66 -7.54
C THR A 86 -17.48 25.15 -7.28
N LEU A 87 -17.65 25.57 -6.03
CA LEU A 87 -17.27 26.88 -5.48
C LEU A 87 -16.45 26.68 -4.21
N THR A 88 -15.39 27.46 -4.02
CA THR A 88 -14.71 27.60 -2.72
C THR A 88 -14.65 29.07 -2.38
N PHE A 89 -15.45 29.51 -1.40
CA PHE A 89 -15.37 30.86 -0.86
C PHE A 89 -14.24 30.94 0.18
N THR A 90 -13.59 32.10 0.29
CA THR A 90 -12.50 32.33 1.26
C THR A 90 -12.79 33.52 2.17
N ASP A 91 -12.11 33.60 3.31
CA ASP A 91 -12.23 34.72 4.25
C ASP A 91 -11.73 36.06 3.68
N ASP A 92 -10.90 36.03 2.62
CA ASP A 92 -10.36 37.23 1.94
C ASP A 92 -11.26 37.77 0.82
N ASN A 93 -12.54 37.36 0.80
CA ASN A 93 -13.56 37.73 -0.20
C ASN A 93 -13.25 37.27 -1.65
N THR A 94 -12.37 36.28 -1.83
CA THR A 94 -12.18 35.62 -3.13
C THR A 94 -13.03 34.35 -3.26
N VAL A 95 -13.27 33.90 -4.49
CA VAL A 95 -13.96 32.63 -4.76
C VAL A 95 -13.25 31.90 -5.90
N ALA A 96 -12.87 30.65 -5.64
CA ALA A 96 -12.39 29.72 -6.65
C ALA A 96 -13.57 28.92 -7.21
N ILE A 97 -13.56 28.68 -8.52
CA ILE A 97 -14.70 28.08 -9.25
C ILE A 97 -14.16 27.05 -10.24
N GLN A 98 -14.58 25.79 -10.10
CA GLN A 98 -14.43 24.78 -11.15
C GLN A 98 -15.72 24.75 -11.96
N ALA A 99 -15.61 24.87 -13.28
CA ALA A 99 -16.70 24.88 -14.24
C ALA A 99 -16.41 23.83 -15.32
N ASP A 100 -16.76 22.59 -15.01
CA ASP A 100 -16.36 21.39 -15.73
C ASP A 100 -14.83 21.25 -15.83
N CYS A 101 -14.24 21.42 -17.01
CA CYS A 101 -12.79 21.45 -17.22
C CYS A 101 -12.17 22.87 -17.06
N ASN A 102 -12.99 23.91 -16.91
CA ASN A 102 -12.54 25.30 -16.82
C ASN A 102 -12.37 25.75 -15.36
N GLN A 103 -11.33 26.53 -15.07
CA GLN A 103 -11.10 27.15 -13.76
C GLN A 103 -11.26 28.66 -13.85
N VAL A 104 -11.96 29.24 -12.88
CA VAL A 104 -12.21 30.67 -12.79
C VAL A 104 -11.90 31.18 -11.39
N ALA A 105 -11.08 32.23 -11.31
CA ALA A 105 -10.89 32.99 -10.07
C ALA A 105 -11.81 34.21 -10.08
N GLY A 106 -12.53 34.44 -8.97
CA GLY A 106 -13.44 35.57 -8.80
C GLY A 106 -13.37 36.19 -7.40
N SER A 107 -14.27 37.12 -7.13
CA SER A 107 -14.48 37.73 -5.81
C SER A 107 -15.96 37.78 -5.46
N TYR A 108 -16.30 37.73 -4.17
CA TYR A 108 -17.68 37.80 -3.69
C TYR A 108 -17.87 38.88 -2.63
N THR A 109 -19.08 39.45 -2.58
CA THR A 109 -19.50 40.37 -1.52
C THR A 109 -20.78 39.85 -0.87
N LEU A 110 -20.74 39.64 0.45
CA LEU A 110 -21.88 39.27 1.29
C LEU A 110 -22.26 40.49 2.14
N ASP A 111 -23.53 40.92 2.09
CA ASP A 111 -24.10 41.97 2.95
C ASP A 111 -25.53 41.57 3.33
N GLY A 112 -25.70 41.13 4.59
CA GLY A 112 -26.95 40.58 5.09
C GLY A 112 -27.41 39.35 4.29
N GLU A 113 -28.59 39.44 3.69
CA GLU A 113 -29.18 38.38 2.86
C GLU A 113 -28.66 38.39 1.41
N SER A 114 -27.88 39.41 1.02
CA SER A 114 -27.41 39.60 -0.35
C SER A 114 -26.00 39.05 -0.55
N LEU A 115 -25.84 38.20 -1.57
CA LEU A 115 -24.57 37.70 -2.06
C LEU A 115 -24.45 38.08 -3.54
N ALA A 116 -23.33 38.67 -3.93
CA ALA A 116 -22.99 38.89 -5.33
C ALA A 116 -21.63 38.25 -5.64
N ILE A 117 -21.55 37.52 -6.76
CA ILE A 117 -20.33 36.87 -7.26
C ILE A 117 -19.85 37.60 -8.51
N GLN A 118 -18.61 38.09 -8.50
CA GLN A 118 -17.96 38.70 -9.65
C GLN A 118 -16.91 37.74 -10.21
N LEU A 119 -17.18 37.18 -11.38
CA LEU A 119 -16.24 36.34 -12.13
C LEU A 119 -15.04 37.18 -12.61
N GLY A 120 -13.83 36.63 -12.49
CA GLY A 120 -12.59 37.24 -12.95
C GLY A 120 -12.02 36.53 -14.18
N ALA A 121 -10.76 36.08 -14.09
CA ALA A 121 -10.09 35.39 -15.18
C ALA A 121 -10.47 33.90 -15.20
N ALA A 122 -10.79 33.40 -16.40
CA ALA A 122 -11.17 32.02 -16.66
C ALA A 122 -10.16 31.36 -17.63
N THR A 123 -9.90 30.07 -17.46
CA THR A 123 -9.48 29.24 -18.61
C THR A 123 -10.67 29.10 -19.57
N MET A 124 -10.39 29.01 -20.87
CA MET A 124 -11.41 28.86 -21.92
C MET A 124 -11.08 27.63 -22.79
N ALA A 125 -10.99 26.47 -22.13
CA ALA A 125 -10.98 25.18 -22.80
C ALA A 125 -12.41 24.78 -23.20
N PHE A 126 -12.52 23.82 -24.14
CA PHE A 126 -13.79 23.22 -24.53
C PHE A 126 -13.95 21.88 -23.82
N CYS A 127 -14.90 21.80 -22.89
CA CYS A 127 -15.07 20.62 -22.03
C CYS A 127 -15.93 19.50 -22.64
N GLY A 128 -16.57 19.74 -23.79
CA GLY A 128 -17.37 18.75 -24.51
C GLY A 128 -18.82 19.19 -24.73
N GLU A 129 -19.55 18.49 -25.61
CA GLU A 129 -20.93 18.85 -25.98
C GLU A 129 -21.97 18.57 -24.87
N GLY A 130 -21.61 17.80 -23.84
CA GLY A 130 -22.44 17.56 -22.66
C GLY A 130 -22.19 18.53 -21.49
N SER A 131 -21.20 19.43 -21.62
CA SER A 131 -20.79 20.32 -20.53
C SER A 131 -21.85 21.36 -20.17
N MET A 132 -21.94 21.70 -18.89
CA MET A 132 -22.77 22.77 -18.35
C MET A 132 -21.96 24.01 -17.98
N ASP A 133 -20.67 24.09 -18.34
CA ASP A 133 -19.72 25.15 -17.92
C ASP A 133 -20.22 26.58 -18.18
N GLN A 134 -20.69 26.85 -19.40
CA GLN A 134 -21.20 28.16 -19.83
C GLN A 134 -22.53 28.51 -19.13
N LEU A 135 -23.36 27.50 -18.83
CA LEU A 135 -24.60 27.69 -18.08
C LEU A 135 -24.28 28.03 -16.62
N TYR A 136 -23.42 27.21 -15.98
CA TYR A 136 -22.98 27.38 -14.61
C TYR A 136 -22.39 28.77 -14.35
N LEU A 137 -21.37 29.17 -15.12
CA LEU A 137 -20.76 30.50 -15.03
C LEU A 137 -21.78 31.62 -15.34
N GLY A 138 -22.65 31.41 -16.32
CA GLY A 138 -23.73 32.34 -16.67
C GLY A 138 -24.79 32.53 -15.59
N LEU A 139 -24.95 31.56 -14.68
CA LEU A 139 -25.84 31.64 -13.52
C LEU A 139 -25.12 32.27 -12.30
N LEU A 140 -23.86 31.91 -12.04
CA LEU A 140 -23.06 32.48 -10.95
C LEU A 140 -22.94 34.00 -11.05
N GLY A 141 -22.71 34.53 -12.25
CA GLY A 141 -22.69 35.98 -12.51
C GLY A 141 -24.05 36.69 -12.36
N ARG A 142 -25.10 35.97 -11.92
CA ARG A 142 -26.47 36.47 -11.66
C ARG A 142 -26.95 36.18 -10.24
N VAL A 143 -26.09 35.66 -9.37
CA VAL A 143 -26.41 35.42 -7.94
C VAL A 143 -26.65 36.77 -7.24
N SER A 144 -27.69 36.79 -6.40
CA SER A 144 -28.20 37.99 -5.71
C SER A 144 -28.42 37.80 -4.21
N GLY A 145 -28.44 36.56 -3.74
CA GLY A 145 -28.64 36.17 -2.35
C GLY A 145 -28.18 34.73 -2.12
N ALA A 146 -27.97 34.36 -0.87
CA ALA A 146 -27.56 33.02 -0.47
C ALA A 146 -28.35 32.58 0.78
N LEU A 147 -28.86 31.36 0.76
CA LEU A 147 -29.59 30.75 1.86
C LEU A 147 -28.97 29.39 2.21
N VAL A 148 -28.91 29.03 3.49
CA VAL A 148 -28.53 27.71 3.97
C VAL A 148 -29.76 27.01 4.57
N ALA A 149 -29.97 25.75 4.21
CA ALA A 149 -31.03 24.90 4.77
C ALA A 149 -30.65 24.31 6.13
N GLU A 150 -31.61 23.84 6.93
CA GLU A 150 -31.33 23.07 8.15
C GLU A 150 -30.56 21.75 7.88
N THR A 151 -30.51 21.30 6.62
CA THR A 151 -29.70 20.16 6.13
C THR A 151 -28.24 20.52 5.83
N GLY A 152 -27.86 21.79 5.88
CA GLY A 152 -26.54 22.29 5.47
C GLY A 152 -26.40 22.61 3.98
N ASP A 153 -27.43 22.37 3.17
CA ASP A 153 -27.41 22.67 1.72
C ASP A 153 -27.45 24.19 1.46
N LEU A 154 -26.61 24.66 0.54
CA LEU A 154 -26.56 26.06 0.09
C LEU A 154 -27.46 26.27 -1.13
N GLN A 155 -28.24 27.35 -1.11
CA GLN A 155 -29.07 27.78 -2.22
C GLN A 155 -28.68 29.19 -2.66
N LEU A 156 -28.14 29.31 -3.87
CA LEU A 156 -27.81 30.60 -4.46
C LEU A 156 -29.00 31.13 -5.26
N VAL A 157 -29.55 32.26 -4.80
CA VAL A 157 -30.77 32.87 -5.30
C VAL A 157 -30.42 33.77 -6.50
N LEU A 158 -31.00 33.46 -7.65
CA LEU A 158 -30.73 34.17 -8.91
C LEU A 158 -31.58 35.44 -9.02
N GLY A 159 -30.95 36.51 -9.49
CA GLY A 159 -31.62 37.79 -9.75
C GLY A 159 -32.74 37.70 -10.79
N ASP A 160 -33.57 38.75 -10.84
CA ASP A 160 -34.71 38.92 -11.74
C ASP A 160 -35.80 37.82 -11.65
N ALA A 161 -35.90 37.13 -10.51
CA ALA A 161 -36.81 36.00 -10.29
C ALA A 161 -36.64 34.91 -11.37
N ALA A 162 -35.38 34.51 -11.61
CA ALA A 162 -35.05 33.46 -12.57
C ALA A 162 -35.09 32.05 -11.96
N GLY A 163 -34.74 31.91 -10.67
CA GLY A 163 -34.66 30.61 -10.00
C GLY A 163 -33.65 30.58 -8.86
N GLN A 164 -33.23 29.37 -8.50
CA GLN A 164 -32.21 29.10 -7.50
C GLN A 164 -31.33 27.93 -7.92
N MET A 165 -30.02 28.07 -7.71
CA MET A 165 -29.05 26.97 -7.83
C MET A 165 -28.95 26.28 -6.46
N GLN A 166 -29.02 24.95 -6.44
CA GLN A 166 -28.88 24.14 -5.23
C GLN A 166 -27.48 23.52 -5.22
N PHE A 167 -26.81 23.64 -4.08
CA PHE A 167 -25.49 23.11 -3.82
C PHE A 167 -25.52 22.25 -2.55
N THR A 168 -24.94 21.07 -2.61
CA THR A 168 -24.53 20.35 -1.39
C THR A 168 -23.20 20.91 -0.90
N PRO A 169 -22.90 20.86 0.40
CA PRO A 169 -21.53 21.03 0.87
C PRO A 169 -20.67 19.93 0.22
N LEU A 170 -19.56 20.31 -0.39
CA LEU A 170 -18.56 19.35 -0.87
C LEU A 170 -17.74 18.92 0.33
N SER A 171 -18.27 17.94 1.08
CA SER A 171 -17.52 17.15 2.06
C SER A 171 -16.12 16.86 1.51
N ALA A 172 -15.07 16.98 2.33
CA ALA A 172 -13.71 16.60 1.95
C ALA A 172 -13.63 15.11 1.56
N LEU A 173 -14.63 14.34 2.02
CA LEU A 173 -14.93 12.97 1.63
C LEU A 173 -15.31 12.78 0.14
N GLY A 174 -15.93 13.75 -0.54
CA GLY A 174 -16.34 13.64 -1.96
C GLY A 174 -17.53 12.71 -2.27
N ILE A 175 -18.09 12.01 -1.28
CA ILE A 175 -19.31 11.17 -1.39
C ILE A 175 -20.25 11.46 -0.20
N GLY A 176 -21.57 11.34 -0.39
CA GLY A 176 -22.56 11.58 0.67
C GLY A 176 -23.37 10.34 1.07
N PRO A 177 -24.16 10.40 2.16
CA PRO A 177 -25.00 9.28 2.60
C PRO A 177 -25.99 8.78 1.54
N ASN A 178 -26.44 9.66 0.64
CA ASN A 178 -27.37 9.33 -0.45
C ASN A 178 -26.71 8.62 -1.65
N ASP A 179 -25.38 8.54 -1.68
CA ASP A 179 -24.62 7.84 -2.72
C ASP A 179 -24.36 6.36 -2.38
N ILE A 180 -24.73 5.93 -1.17
CA ILE A 180 -24.52 4.57 -0.65
C ILE A 180 -25.74 3.68 -0.94
N SER A 181 -25.49 2.48 -1.44
CA SER A 181 -26.47 1.40 -1.56
C SER A 181 -25.88 0.09 -1.02
N LEU A 182 -26.68 -0.70 -0.32
CA LEU A 182 -26.26 -1.93 0.36
C LEU A 182 -27.44 -2.90 0.51
N ASP A 183 -27.24 -4.18 0.21
CA ASP A 183 -28.21 -5.23 0.49
C ASP A 183 -27.81 -6.05 1.72
N THR A 184 -28.69 -6.00 2.72
CA THR A 184 -28.63 -6.74 4.00
C THR A 184 -28.46 -8.26 3.88
N GLN A 185 -28.65 -8.87 2.71
CA GLN A 185 -28.68 -10.33 2.52
C GLN A 185 -29.70 -11.07 3.42
N GLY A 186 -30.72 -10.36 3.92
CA GLY A 186 -31.72 -10.91 4.83
C GLY A 186 -31.35 -10.88 6.32
N LEU A 187 -30.24 -10.25 6.70
CA LEU A 187 -29.92 -9.98 8.11
C LEU A 187 -31.04 -9.15 8.79
N PRO A 188 -31.25 -9.29 10.12
CA PRO A 188 -32.42 -8.74 10.81
C PRO A 188 -32.40 -7.22 11.05
N TYR A 189 -31.44 -6.49 10.47
CA TYR A 189 -31.20 -5.07 10.74
C TYR A 189 -31.67 -4.18 9.58
N SER A 190 -32.34 -3.07 9.91
CA SER A 190 -32.30 -1.89 9.05
C SER A 190 -30.91 -1.25 9.13
N TRP A 191 -30.40 -0.75 8.00
CA TRP A 191 -29.17 0.04 7.95
C TRP A 191 -29.46 1.52 7.65
N GLN A 192 -28.55 2.41 8.07
CA GLN A 192 -28.59 3.84 7.74
C GLN A 192 -27.16 4.37 7.56
N PRO A 193 -26.83 5.05 6.45
CA PRO A 193 -25.57 5.77 6.30
C PRO A 193 -25.65 7.13 6.99
N VAL A 194 -24.60 7.52 7.70
CA VAL A 194 -24.47 8.78 8.43
C VAL A 194 -23.12 9.42 8.12
N LEU A 195 -23.12 10.70 7.76
CA LEU A 195 -21.89 11.48 7.63
C LEU A 195 -21.42 11.88 9.03
N VAL A 196 -20.22 11.44 9.40
CA VAL A 196 -19.60 11.70 10.70
C VAL A 196 -18.46 12.70 10.50
N PRO A 197 -18.44 13.84 11.23
CA PRO A 197 -17.42 14.87 11.08
C PRO A 197 -16.05 14.41 11.59
N GLU A 198 -14.99 15.14 11.22
CA GLU A 198 -13.64 14.86 11.73
C GLU A 198 -13.60 14.85 13.26
N THR A 199 -13.06 13.77 13.81
CA THR A 199 -12.54 13.69 15.17
C THR A 199 -11.03 13.87 15.11
N PRO A 200 -10.47 15.01 15.56
CA PRO A 200 -9.03 15.28 15.47
C PRO A 200 -8.16 14.22 16.16
N TYR A 201 -6.87 14.16 15.80
CA TYR A 201 -5.93 13.24 16.41
C TYR A 201 -5.70 13.56 17.90
N ASP A 202 -5.96 12.58 18.77
CA ASP A 202 -5.69 12.64 20.21
C ASP A 202 -4.91 11.41 20.68
N ALA A 203 -3.64 11.64 21.04
CA ALA A 203 -2.71 10.65 21.59
C ALA A 203 -2.91 10.37 23.09
N SER A 204 -3.82 11.07 23.77
CA SER A 204 -4.08 10.94 25.21
C SER A 204 -5.23 9.99 25.56
N MET A 205 -6.00 9.57 24.55
CA MET A 205 -7.08 8.59 24.72
C MET A 205 -6.52 7.19 25.04
N PRO A 206 -7.10 6.48 26.04
CA PRO A 206 -6.88 5.04 26.23
C PRO A 206 -7.85 4.22 25.36
N PRO A 207 -7.46 3.04 24.83
CA PRO A 207 -6.21 2.32 25.09
C PRO A 207 -5.00 2.80 24.26
N GLY A 208 -5.21 3.66 23.26
CA GLY A 208 -4.17 4.20 22.39
C GLY A 208 -4.71 5.35 21.54
N PRO A 209 -3.88 5.96 20.67
CA PRO A 209 -4.26 7.13 19.89
C PRO A 209 -5.53 6.93 19.07
N THR A 210 -6.33 7.99 18.98
CA THR A 210 -7.60 8.03 18.24
C THR A 210 -7.65 9.24 17.33
N GLY A 211 -8.54 9.21 16.35
CA GLY A 211 -8.79 10.30 15.42
C GLY A 211 -9.18 9.75 14.06
N LEU A 212 -10.22 10.32 13.45
CA LEU A 212 -10.74 9.96 12.14
C LEU A 212 -11.08 11.23 11.37
N PRO A 213 -10.83 11.29 10.05
CA PRO A 213 -11.29 12.40 9.22
C PRO A 213 -12.82 12.38 9.10
N GLU A 214 -13.40 13.36 8.42
CA GLU A 214 -14.78 13.26 7.94
C GLU A 214 -14.98 11.95 7.13
N HIS A 215 -16.01 11.17 7.47
CA HIS A 215 -16.23 9.83 6.92
C HIS A 215 -17.70 9.41 6.97
N ILE A 216 -18.05 8.29 6.34
CA ILE A 216 -19.39 7.66 6.47
C ILE A 216 -19.31 6.48 7.43
N GLU A 217 -20.21 6.45 8.41
CA GLU A 217 -20.59 5.24 9.15
C GLU A 217 -21.91 4.70 8.58
N ILE A 218 -21.96 3.39 8.30
CA ILE A 218 -23.20 2.66 8.07
C ILE A 218 -23.55 1.93 9.36
N LEU A 219 -24.59 2.42 10.02
CA LEU A 219 -25.12 1.88 11.27
C LEU A 219 -26.10 0.75 10.99
N PHE A 220 -26.12 -0.28 11.85
CA PHE A 220 -27.05 -1.40 11.77
C PHE A 220 -27.91 -1.48 13.03
N GLY A 221 -29.24 -1.38 12.87
CA GLY A 221 -30.21 -1.44 13.97
C GLY A 221 -30.34 -0.16 14.81
N VAL A 222 -29.40 0.77 14.72
CA VAL A 222 -29.43 2.11 15.34
C VAL A 222 -29.38 3.22 14.26
N THR A 223 -29.81 4.43 14.60
CA THR A 223 -29.92 5.57 13.67
C THR A 223 -29.06 6.78 14.03
N ASP A 224 -28.41 6.74 15.19
CA ASP A 224 -27.51 7.77 15.71
C ASP A 224 -26.21 7.07 16.17
N PRO A 225 -25.01 7.51 15.72
CA PRO A 225 -23.75 6.93 16.18
C PRO A 225 -23.58 6.91 17.71
N ALA A 226 -24.16 7.88 18.42
CA ALA A 226 -24.02 8.01 19.87
C ALA A 226 -24.79 6.93 20.68
N ASP A 227 -25.76 6.25 20.06
CA ASP A 227 -26.49 5.13 20.67
C ASP A 227 -25.76 3.78 20.50
N ARG A 228 -24.79 3.68 19.57
CA ARG A 228 -24.10 2.42 19.21
C ARG A 228 -23.27 1.87 20.38
N GLN A 229 -23.36 0.56 20.60
CA GLN A 229 -22.51 -0.17 21.55
C GLN A 229 -21.35 -0.91 20.84
N PRO A 230 -20.22 -1.22 21.50
CA PRO A 230 -19.11 -2.00 20.92
C PRO A 230 -19.42 -3.48 20.60
N SER A 231 -20.66 -3.91 20.82
CA SER A 231 -21.23 -5.17 20.32
C SER A 231 -21.85 -5.04 18.93
N ASP A 232 -22.18 -3.83 18.50
CA ASP A 232 -23.15 -3.61 17.44
C ASP A 232 -22.45 -3.47 16.08
N PRO A 233 -23.02 -4.02 14.99
CA PRO A 233 -22.35 -4.02 13.69
C PRO A 233 -22.19 -2.61 13.12
N ILE A 234 -21.10 -2.40 12.39
CA ILE A 234 -20.81 -1.14 11.70
C ILE A 234 -19.96 -1.36 10.46
N MET A 235 -20.22 -0.58 9.40
CA MET A 235 -19.32 -0.43 8.27
C MET A 235 -18.82 1.02 8.18
N TYR A 236 -17.51 1.17 8.08
CA TYR A 236 -16.80 2.43 7.88
C TYR A 236 -16.43 2.62 6.42
N ILE A 237 -16.57 3.84 5.89
CA ILE A 237 -16.03 4.28 4.60
C ILE A 237 -15.21 5.55 4.85
N ILE A 238 -13.89 5.38 4.97
CA ILE A 238 -12.95 6.41 5.48
C ILE A 238 -12.00 6.85 4.35
N PRO A 239 -11.84 8.17 4.09
CA PRO A 239 -10.98 8.68 3.02
C PRO A 239 -9.50 8.48 3.37
N VAL A 240 -8.81 7.64 2.58
CA VAL A 240 -7.45 7.15 2.88
C VAL A 240 -6.45 8.31 2.99
N ASN A 241 -6.47 9.24 2.05
CA ASN A 241 -5.52 10.36 2.01
C ASN A 241 -5.66 11.28 3.22
N ALA A 242 -6.89 11.58 3.64
CA ALA A 242 -7.15 12.43 4.80
C ALA A 242 -6.78 11.71 6.11
N TYR A 243 -7.11 10.42 6.23
CA TYR A 243 -6.77 9.63 7.43
C TYR A 243 -5.26 9.52 7.63
N ARG A 244 -4.49 9.31 6.54
CA ARG A 244 -3.02 9.42 6.56
C ARG A 244 -2.58 10.83 6.96
N ALA A 245 -3.03 11.87 6.25
CA ALA A 245 -2.57 13.24 6.44
C ALA A 245 -2.79 13.76 7.86
N GLN A 246 -3.93 13.45 8.49
CA GLN A 246 -4.27 13.83 9.86
C GLN A 246 -3.26 13.28 10.88
N TRP A 247 -2.86 12.02 10.74
CA TRP A 247 -1.96 11.32 11.67
C TRP A 247 -0.49 11.59 11.35
N ASP A 248 -0.11 11.57 10.07
CA ASP A 248 1.24 11.90 9.60
C ASP A 248 1.61 13.36 9.94
N ALA A 249 0.65 14.30 9.92
CA ALA A 249 0.85 15.69 10.36
C ALA A 249 1.04 15.84 11.88
N ALA A 250 0.50 14.91 12.68
CA ALA A 250 0.78 14.81 14.12
C ALA A 250 2.12 14.09 14.41
N GLY A 251 2.72 13.46 13.40
CA GLY A 251 3.98 12.74 13.49
C GLY A 251 3.85 11.26 13.84
N ASP A 252 2.64 10.68 13.83
CA ASP A 252 2.45 9.24 14.02
C ASP A 252 2.05 8.54 12.70
N PRO A 253 2.98 7.80 12.05
CA PRO A 253 2.69 7.07 10.83
C PRO A 253 2.03 5.70 11.07
N SER A 254 1.44 5.41 12.24
CA SER A 254 0.80 4.13 12.55
C SER A 254 -0.40 3.82 11.63
N VAL A 255 -1.25 4.81 11.35
CA VAL A 255 -2.34 4.69 10.36
C VAL A 255 -1.79 4.46 8.96
N SER A 256 -0.81 5.25 8.51
CA SER A 256 -0.15 5.06 7.20
C SER A 256 0.44 3.66 7.05
N ARG A 257 1.23 3.19 8.03
CA ARG A 257 1.79 1.82 8.07
C ARG A 257 0.72 0.74 8.05
N THR A 258 -0.41 0.95 8.73
CA THR A 258 -1.50 -0.04 8.81
C THR A 258 -2.28 -0.11 7.50
N LEU A 259 -2.57 1.03 6.86
CA LEU A 259 -3.16 1.09 5.51
C LEU A 259 -2.28 0.37 4.47
N ASP A 260 -0.96 0.56 4.52
CA ASP A 260 -0.01 -0.13 3.64
C ASP A 260 -0.04 -1.66 3.85
N ARG A 261 -0.19 -2.13 5.11
CA ARG A 261 -0.37 -3.55 5.43
C ARG A 261 -1.72 -4.10 4.95
N ILE A 262 -2.81 -3.34 5.08
CA ILE A 262 -4.13 -3.73 4.54
C ILE A 262 -4.02 -3.88 3.02
N GLU A 263 -3.40 -2.92 2.33
CA GLU A 263 -3.19 -2.97 0.88
C GLU A 263 -2.36 -4.20 0.46
N GLN A 264 -1.25 -4.45 1.17
CA GLN A 264 -0.42 -5.64 0.94
C GLN A 264 -1.23 -6.94 1.09
N TYR A 265 -2.00 -7.08 2.17
CA TYR A 265 -2.75 -8.29 2.48
C TYR A 265 -3.90 -8.53 1.47
N ALA A 266 -4.60 -7.47 1.05
CA ALA A 266 -5.64 -7.56 0.03
C ALA A 266 -5.09 -8.05 -1.32
N PHE A 267 -3.88 -7.64 -1.71
CA PHE A 267 -3.28 -8.06 -2.97
C PHE A 267 -2.56 -9.40 -2.93
N THR A 268 -1.81 -9.73 -1.89
CA THR A 268 -1.03 -10.99 -1.84
C THR A 268 -1.74 -12.11 -1.09
N MET A 269 -2.26 -11.83 0.11
CA MET A 269 -2.53 -12.77 1.20
C MET A 269 -1.31 -13.63 1.60
N PRO A 270 -0.84 -13.59 2.86
CA PRO A 270 0.25 -14.47 3.30
C PRO A 270 -0.10 -15.95 3.21
N SER A 271 0.90 -16.79 2.94
CA SER A 271 0.78 -18.26 2.88
C SER A 271 1.98 -18.91 3.60
N PRO A 272 1.81 -19.49 4.81
CA PRO A 272 0.56 -19.61 5.56
C PRO A 272 -0.01 -18.25 5.97
N ALA A 273 -1.34 -18.18 6.13
CA ALA A 273 -1.99 -17.01 6.70
C ALA A 273 -1.66 -16.90 8.20
N PRO A 274 -1.46 -15.69 8.76
CA PRO A 274 -1.12 -15.52 10.17
C PRO A 274 -2.33 -15.80 11.07
N THR A 275 -2.08 -16.38 12.24
CA THR A 275 -3.12 -16.73 13.22
C THR A 275 -3.40 -15.63 14.26
N SER A 276 -2.74 -14.47 14.12
CA SER A 276 -2.86 -13.29 14.99
C SER A 276 -2.27 -12.06 14.29
N GLY A 277 -2.42 -10.87 14.90
CA GLY A 277 -1.79 -9.63 14.43
C GLY A 277 -2.27 -9.11 13.07
N MET A 278 -3.47 -9.51 12.63
CA MET A 278 -4.05 -9.05 11.36
C MET A 278 -4.16 -7.52 11.34
N PRO A 279 -3.87 -6.85 10.21
CA PRO A 279 -4.05 -5.41 10.10
C PRO A 279 -5.55 -5.07 10.17
N ALA A 280 -5.92 -4.05 10.93
CA ALA A 280 -7.30 -3.56 10.99
C ALA A 280 -7.34 -2.08 11.34
N LEU A 281 -8.35 -1.38 10.83
CA LEU A 281 -8.70 0.00 11.14
C LEU A 281 -10.24 0.13 11.14
N PRO A 282 -10.85 1.17 11.74
CA PRO A 282 -10.22 2.24 12.52
C PRO A 282 -9.69 1.77 13.89
N SER A 283 -8.83 2.57 14.53
CA SER A 283 -8.31 2.22 15.88
C SER A 283 -9.36 2.25 16.99
N SER A 284 -10.52 2.88 16.77
CA SER A 284 -11.65 2.95 17.70
C SER A 284 -12.29 1.58 18.00
N GLU A 285 -12.28 0.65 17.04
CA GLU A 285 -12.79 -0.71 17.23
C GLU A 285 -11.79 -1.66 17.93
N ILE A 286 -10.54 -1.20 18.14
CA ILE A 286 -9.41 -2.04 18.53
C ILE A 286 -9.18 -1.96 20.05
N ALA A 287 -9.89 -2.81 20.78
CA ALA A 287 -9.77 -2.96 22.23
C ALA A 287 -8.73 -4.02 22.64
N GLY A 288 -7.44 -3.75 22.37
CA GLY A 288 -6.31 -4.62 22.77
C GLY A 288 -5.53 -5.20 21.59
N TYR A 289 -4.82 -6.32 21.80
CA TYR A 289 -4.07 -6.99 20.74
C TYR A 289 -4.96 -7.98 19.95
N ASN A 290 -4.73 -8.12 18.64
CA ASN A 290 -5.39 -9.14 17.84
C ASN A 290 -4.75 -10.52 18.09
N ASP A 291 -5.15 -11.19 19.18
CA ASP A 291 -4.54 -12.45 19.62
C ASP A 291 -5.05 -13.70 18.87
N LEU A 292 -6.11 -13.56 18.09
CA LEU A 292 -6.69 -14.61 17.26
C LEU A 292 -7.13 -14.03 15.90
N ALA A 293 -6.74 -14.70 14.81
CA ALA A 293 -7.28 -14.54 13.48
C ALA A 293 -7.50 -15.91 12.83
N VAL A 294 -8.72 -16.15 12.36
CA VAL A 294 -9.15 -17.40 11.70
C VAL A 294 -10.06 -17.08 10.51
N GLN A 295 -10.42 -18.08 9.70
CA GLN A 295 -11.36 -17.93 8.58
C GLN A 295 -10.92 -16.83 7.58
N ILE A 296 -9.61 -16.72 7.36
CA ILE A 296 -8.99 -15.68 6.51
C ILE A 296 -9.27 -16.00 5.03
N SER A 297 -9.96 -15.10 4.34
CA SER A 297 -10.33 -15.24 2.93
C SER A 297 -10.35 -13.88 2.22
N ARG A 298 -10.43 -13.87 0.88
CA ARG A 298 -11.00 -12.73 0.15
C ARG A 298 -12.51 -12.79 0.27
N ALA A 299 -13.16 -11.65 0.49
CA ALA A 299 -14.62 -11.58 0.58
C ALA A 299 -15.29 -11.75 -0.80
N VAL A 300 -14.59 -11.41 -1.89
CA VAL A 300 -15.07 -11.60 -3.27
C VAL A 300 -14.25 -12.69 -3.96
N PRO A 301 -14.85 -13.81 -4.39
CA PRO A 301 -14.18 -14.80 -5.21
C PRO A 301 -13.81 -14.23 -6.59
N ALA A 302 -12.58 -14.47 -7.06
CA ALA A 302 -12.11 -13.99 -8.36
C ALA A 302 -12.84 -14.57 -9.60
N SER A 303 -13.82 -15.46 -9.38
CA SER A 303 -14.77 -15.99 -10.36
C SER A 303 -16.08 -15.20 -10.47
N GLU A 304 -16.39 -14.33 -9.50
CA GLU A 304 -17.68 -13.64 -9.39
C GLU A 304 -17.50 -12.13 -9.53
N LEU A 305 -17.23 -11.71 -10.77
CA LEU A 305 -16.98 -10.33 -11.14
C LEU A 305 -18.28 -9.49 -11.13
N ASN A 306 -18.75 -9.10 -9.93
CA ASN A 306 -19.80 -8.09 -9.81
C ASN A 306 -19.24 -6.70 -10.12
N LEU A 307 -19.40 -6.26 -11.37
CA LEU A 307 -18.95 -4.94 -11.85
C LEU A 307 -19.63 -3.74 -11.15
N LEU A 308 -20.67 -3.96 -10.35
CA LEU A 308 -21.33 -2.91 -9.55
C LEU A 308 -20.75 -2.78 -8.13
N SER A 309 -20.05 -3.81 -7.64
CA SER A 309 -19.48 -3.81 -6.30
C SER A 309 -18.36 -2.77 -6.19
N ALA A 310 -18.49 -1.87 -5.22
CA ALA A 310 -17.50 -0.83 -4.94
C ALA A 310 -16.22 -1.38 -4.32
N THR A 311 -16.21 -2.61 -3.80
CA THR A 311 -15.22 -3.16 -2.86
C THR A 311 -14.62 -4.49 -3.32
N GLN A 312 -14.19 -4.58 -4.58
CA GLN A 312 -13.60 -5.81 -5.14
C GLN A 312 -12.18 -6.11 -4.61
N THR A 313 -11.56 -5.20 -3.83
CA THR A 313 -10.19 -5.37 -3.29
C THR A 313 -10.18 -5.32 -1.76
N GLY A 314 -10.14 -6.50 -1.14
CA GLY A 314 -10.04 -6.64 0.31
C GLY A 314 -9.98 -8.10 0.77
N TYR A 315 -9.87 -8.28 2.08
CA TYR A 315 -9.89 -9.57 2.76
C TYR A 315 -10.78 -9.50 4.01
N ARG A 316 -11.23 -10.67 4.46
CA ARG A 316 -11.95 -10.83 5.72
C ARG A 316 -11.36 -11.94 6.56
N PHE A 317 -11.63 -11.87 7.85
CA PHE A 317 -11.25 -12.86 8.84
C PHE A 317 -12.24 -12.81 10.01
N VAL A 318 -12.29 -13.86 10.82
CA VAL A 318 -12.85 -13.77 12.15
C VAL A 318 -11.70 -13.49 13.12
N GLY A 319 -11.76 -12.33 13.77
CA GLY A 319 -10.75 -11.85 14.71
C GLY A 319 -11.25 -11.82 16.15
N ARG A 320 -10.32 -11.82 17.10
CA ARG A 320 -10.53 -11.39 18.48
C ARG A 320 -9.59 -10.23 18.80
N TRP A 321 -10.04 -9.30 19.64
CA TRP A 321 -9.17 -8.34 20.32
C TRP A 321 -9.27 -8.53 21.84
N ALA A 322 -8.13 -8.60 22.51
CA ALA A 322 -8.05 -8.90 23.94
C ALA A 322 -7.06 -7.97 24.66
N GLN A 323 -7.48 -7.48 25.83
CA GLN A 323 -6.61 -6.77 26.78
C GLN A 323 -6.11 -7.69 27.90
N ASP A 324 -6.97 -8.63 28.34
CA ASP A 324 -6.66 -9.64 29.35
C ASP A 324 -6.48 -11.03 28.69
N ALA A 325 -5.47 -11.78 29.12
CA ALA A 325 -5.23 -13.15 28.67
C ALA A 325 -6.31 -14.11 29.20
N ASN A 326 -7.30 -14.42 28.36
CA ASN A 326 -8.40 -15.34 28.64
C ASN A 326 -8.64 -16.30 27.44
N PRO A 327 -9.23 -17.50 27.65
CA PRO A 327 -9.61 -18.39 26.55
C PRO A 327 -10.60 -17.75 25.57
N VAL A 328 -10.66 -18.28 24.34
CA VAL A 328 -11.53 -17.76 23.26
C VAL A 328 -13.00 -18.04 23.58
N THR A 329 -13.86 -17.03 23.41
CA THR A 329 -15.31 -17.09 23.61
C THR A 329 -16.03 -16.19 22.60
N ASN A 330 -17.27 -16.53 22.26
CA ASN A 330 -18.05 -15.82 21.24
C ASN A 330 -18.20 -14.32 21.53
N GLN A 331 -18.26 -13.90 22.80
CA GLN A 331 -18.29 -12.49 23.20
C GLN A 331 -17.19 -11.62 22.54
N GLY A 332 -16.00 -12.19 22.34
CA GLY A 332 -14.83 -11.51 21.75
C GLY A 332 -14.66 -11.68 20.24
N LEU A 333 -15.46 -12.54 19.58
CA LEU A 333 -15.29 -12.83 18.16
C LEU A 333 -16.01 -11.78 17.29
N ARG A 334 -15.35 -11.36 16.20
CA ARG A 334 -15.88 -10.44 15.19
C ARG A 334 -15.49 -10.94 13.81
N TYR A 335 -16.44 -11.03 12.88
CA TYR A 335 -16.11 -10.95 11.46
C TYR A 335 -15.58 -9.53 11.21
N VAL A 336 -14.43 -9.44 10.57
CA VAL A 336 -13.80 -8.17 10.20
C VAL A 336 -13.38 -8.25 8.74
N TYR A 337 -13.97 -7.40 7.91
CA TYR A 337 -13.48 -7.11 6.56
C TYR A 337 -12.59 -5.86 6.59
N GLN A 338 -11.49 -5.91 5.85
CA GLN A 338 -10.61 -4.79 5.59
C GLN A 338 -10.29 -4.78 4.09
N GLY A 339 -10.65 -3.69 3.43
CA GLY A 339 -10.38 -3.50 2.01
C GLY A 339 -10.56 -2.06 1.61
N PHE A 340 -10.64 -1.83 0.32
CA PHE A 340 -10.76 -0.50 -0.25
C PHE A 340 -11.84 -0.47 -1.32
N THR A 341 -12.27 0.74 -1.63
CA THR A 341 -12.98 1.04 -2.86
C THR A 341 -12.13 0.71 -4.09
N ASN A 342 -12.76 0.44 -5.23
CA ASN A 342 -12.06 0.05 -6.47
C ASN A 342 -11.06 1.11 -6.97
N ASP A 343 -11.29 2.39 -6.65
CA ASP A 343 -10.40 3.53 -6.91
C ASP A 343 -9.32 3.74 -5.82
N GLY A 344 -9.35 2.96 -4.75
CA GLY A 344 -8.44 3.06 -3.61
C GLY A 344 -8.62 4.32 -2.76
N GLN A 345 -9.56 5.22 -3.05
CA GLN A 345 -9.70 6.50 -2.34
C GLN A 345 -10.23 6.33 -0.91
N TYR A 346 -11.02 5.29 -0.66
CA TYR A 346 -11.64 4.99 0.63
C TYR A 346 -11.25 3.61 1.15
N LEU A 347 -10.86 3.55 2.43
CA LEU A 347 -10.82 2.33 3.24
C LEU A 347 -12.27 1.94 3.53
N VAL A 348 -12.64 0.70 3.21
CA VAL A 348 -13.91 0.10 3.63
C VAL A 348 -13.63 -0.99 4.66
N SER A 349 -14.25 -0.87 5.81
CA SER A 349 -13.98 -1.69 7.00
C SER A 349 -15.29 -2.07 7.68
N PHE A 350 -15.59 -3.36 7.79
CA PHE A 350 -16.88 -3.84 8.31
C PHE A 350 -16.65 -4.79 9.49
N TRP A 351 -17.31 -4.50 10.61
CA TRP A 351 -17.19 -5.22 11.88
C TRP A 351 -18.55 -5.78 12.25
N TYR A 352 -18.63 -7.09 12.49
CA TYR A 352 -19.88 -7.78 12.82
C TYR A 352 -19.67 -8.84 13.90
N PRO A 353 -20.50 -8.91 14.96
CA PRO A 353 -20.42 -9.95 15.99
C PRO A 353 -20.84 -11.32 15.43
N VAL A 354 -19.91 -12.28 15.41
CA VAL A 354 -20.18 -13.66 14.97
C VAL A 354 -20.02 -14.64 16.11
N THR A 355 -20.79 -15.72 16.07
CA THR A 355 -20.80 -16.77 17.09
C THR A 355 -20.72 -18.16 16.45
N THR A 356 -20.31 -19.17 17.21
CA THR A 356 -20.37 -20.58 16.79
C THR A 356 -20.57 -21.50 17.99
N ASP A 357 -21.23 -22.64 17.79
CA ASP A 357 -21.38 -23.72 18.78
C ASP A 357 -20.02 -24.33 19.21
N ALA A 358 -18.95 -24.10 18.43
CA ALA A 358 -17.60 -24.55 18.74
C ALA A 358 -16.88 -23.74 19.84
N ALA A 359 -17.44 -22.60 20.27
CA ALA A 359 -16.85 -21.74 21.31
C ALA A 359 -17.86 -21.45 22.44
N PRO A 360 -17.43 -21.33 23.72
CA PRO A 360 -18.31 -20.91 24.80
C PRO A 360 -18.84 -19.49 24.57
N ALA A 361 -20.05 -19.17 25.04
CA ALA A 361 -20.63 -17.84 24.78
C ALA A 361 -19.82 -16.72 25.45
N ASP A 362 -19.42 -16.95 26.70
CA ASP A 362 -18.73 -16.00 27.57
C ASP A 362 -17.83 -16.72 28.59
N VAL A 363 -16.97 -15.97 29.28
CA VAL A 363 -15.95 -16.51 30.19
C VAL A 363 -16.49 -17.28 31.40
N SER A 364 -17.77 -17.10 31.77
CA SER A 364 -18.39 -17.85 32.88
C SER A 364 -18.82 -19.27 32.50
N GLN A 365 -18.82 -19.60 31.21
CA GLN A 365 -19.18 -20.93 30.69
C GLN A 365 -17.97 -21.85 30.53
N ILE A 366 -16.74 -21.32 30.64
CA ILE A 366 -15.49 -22.07 30.49
C ILE A 366 -15.30 -23.02 31.71
N PRO A 367 -15.15 -24.33 31.50
CA PRO A 367 -14.80 -25.30 32.55
C PRO A 367 -13.49 -24.97 33.27
N GLN A 368 -13.38 -25.32 34.56
CA GLN A 368 -12.15 -25.13 35.34
C GLN A 368 -10.95 -25.89 34.74
N GLU A 369 -11.18 -27.04 34.09
CA GLU A 369 -10.10 -27.80 33.45
C GLU A 369 -9.52 -27.09 32.21
N ASP A 370 -10.34 -26.36 31.45
CA ASP A 370 -9.88 -25.53 30.32
C ASP A 370 -9.19 -24.25 30.80
N TRP A 371 -9.64 -23.67 31.92
CA TRP A 371 -8.89 -22.62 32.62
C TRP A 371 -7.54 -23.11 33.12
N ASP A 372 -7.47 -24.29 33.75
CA ASP A 372 -6.21 -24.85 34.25
C ASP A 372 -5.24 -25.17 33.09
N ALA A 373 -5.75 -25.60 31.93
CA ALA A 373 -4.98 -25.79 30.71
C ALA A 373 -4.48 -24.47 30.11
N PHE A 374 -5.35 -23.46 29.95
CA PHE A 374 -4.97 -22.14 29.45
C PHE A 374 -3.95 -21.44 30.34
N ASN A 375 -4.08 -21.55 31.67
CA ASN A 375 -3.08 -21.02 32.61
C ASN A 375 -1.72 -21.74 32.55
N ALA A 376 -1.66 -22.94 31.97
CA ALA A 376 -0.42 -23.69 31.77
C ALA A 376 0.26 -23.40 30.42
N ASP A 377 -0.51 -23.20 29.35
CA ASP A 377 -0.02 -22.80 28.02
C ASP A 377 -1.07 -21.95 27.26
N PRO A 378 -1.07 -20.61 27.45
CA PRO A 378 -2.05 -19.73 26.80
C PRO A 378 -1.94 -19.77 25.26
N MET A 379 -0.70 -19.80 24.74
CA MET A 379 -0.45 -19.75 23.30
C MET A 379 -0.77 -21.07 22.61
N GLY A 380 -0.45 -22.21 23.24
CA GLY A 380 -0.83 -23.53 22.75
C GLY A 380 -2.35 -23.71 22.71
N VAL A 381 -3.08 -23.22 23.73
CA VAL A 381 -4.54 -23.27 23.76
C VAL A 381 -5.17 -22.33 22.72
N ILE A 382 -4.68 -21.09 22.58
CA ILE A 382 -5.15 -20.16 21.52
C ILE A 382 -4.89 -20.76 20.13
N SER A 383 -3.69 -21.29 19.88
CA SER A 383 -3.33 -21.92 18.60
C SER A 383 -4.20 -23.14 18.28
N THR A 384 -4.39 -24.04 19.25
CA THR A 384 -5.29 -25.21 19.08
C THR A 384 -6.74 -24.80 18.82
N THR A 385 -7.19 -23.70 19.43
CA THR A 385 -8.52 -23.14 19.18
C THR A 385 -8.61 -22.47 17.81
N ALA A 386 -7.54 -21.81 17.36
CA ALA A 386 -7.45 -21.24 16.02
C ALA A 386 -7.55 -22.33 14.93
N ASP A 387 -6.84 -23.44 15.09
CA ASP A 387 -6.94 -24.61 14.19
C ASP A 387 -8.37 -25.17 14.15
N ALA A 388 -9.03 -25.29 15.32
CA ALA A 388 -10.40 -25.78 15.40
C ALA A 388 -11.41 -24.85 14.71
N LEU A 389 -11.30 -23.53 14.91
CA LEU A 389 -12.17 -22.53 14.28
C LEU A 389 -11.88 -22.35 12.78
N ASN A 390 -10.63 -22.53 12.34
CA ASN A 390 -10.25 -22.58 10.92
C ASN A 390 -10.79 -23.83 10.20
N ALA A 391 -11.08 -24.91 10.91
CA ALA A 391 -11.63 -26.14 10.35
C ALA A 391 -13.17 -26.10 10.13
N LEU A 392 -13.85 -25.08 10.64
CA LEU A 392 -15.29 -24.90 10.46
C LEU A 392 -15.65 -24.47 9.02
N PRO A 393 -16.77 -24.96 8.44
CA PRO A 393 -17.36 -24.36 7.26
C PRO A 393 -18.01 -22.99 7.58
N PRO A 394 -18.22 -22.11 6.58
CA PRO A 394 -18.91 -20.82 6.76
C PRO A 394 -20.27 -20.89 7.49
N ALA A 395 -21.04 -21.96 7.22
CA ALA A 395 -22.38 -22.18 7.76
C ALA A 395 -22.43 -22.75 9.20
N ASP A 396 -21.28 -23.05 9.82
CA ASP A 396 -21.19 -23.40 11.25
C ASP A 396 -20.94 -22.13 12.12
N TRP A 397 -21.06 -20.94 11.52
CA TRP A 397 -21.08 -19.63 12.17
C TRP A 397 -22.49 -19.02 12.09
N GLU A 398 -22.84 -18.23 13.11
CA GLU A 398 -24.09 -17.46 13.16
C GLU A 398 -23.78 -15.95 13.33
N PRO A 399 -24.18 -15.11 12.36
CA PRO A 399 -24.68 -15.49 11.03
C PRO A 399 -23.59 -16.16 10.19
N ASP A 400 -24.04 -16.88 9.16
CA ASP A 400 -23.17 -17.55 8.19
C ASP A 400 -22.19 -16.56 7.52
N LEU A 401 -20.93 -16.99 7.33
CA LEU A 401 -19.88 -16.10 6.82
C LEU A 401 -20.05 -15.77 5.33
N GLU A 402 -20.64 -16.64 4.51
CA GLU A 402 -20.92 -16.35 3.10
C GLU A 402 -21.99 -15.25 2.96
N THR A 403 -22.93 -15.17 3.90
CA THR A 403 -23.93 -14.09 4.01
C THR A 403 -23.27 -12.74 4.36
N LEU A 404 -22.23 -12.72 5.20
CA LEU A 404 -21.46 -11.51 5.51
C LEU A 404 -20.52 -11.10 4.36
N ASP A 405 -19.91 -12.07 3.67
CA ASP A 405 -19.14 -11.83 2.44
C ASP A 405 -20.02 -11.17 1.36
N ALA A 406 -21.22 -11.73 1.13
CA ALA A 406 -22.19 -11.22 0.16
C ALA A 406 -22.72 -9.82 0.52
N LEU A 407 -22.90 -9.51 1.81
CA LEU A 407 -23.26 -8.15 2.24
C LEU A 407 -22.17 -7.14 1.86
N VAL A 408 -20.90 -7.44 2.15
CA VAL A 408 -19.77 -6.56 1.77
C VAL A 408 -19.67 -6.42 0.24
N ALA A 409 -19.87 -7.51 -0.49
CA ALA A 409 -19.86 -7.51 -1.96
C ALA A 409 -21.04 -6.73 -2.58
N SER A 410 -22.13 -6.51 -1.83
CA SER A 410 -23.31 -5.74 -2.25
C SER A 410 -23.19 -4.23 -2.06
N LEU A 411 -22.10 -3.72 -1.47
CA LEU A 411 -21.88 -2.29 -1.33
C LEU A 411 -21.66 -1.65 -2.70
N GLU A 412 -22.55 -0.73 -3.07
CA GLU A 412 -22.40 0.17 -4.23
C GLU A 412 -22.23 1.60 -3.70
N ILE A 413 -21.31 2.36 -4.30
CA ILE A 413 -21.09 3.78 -4.00
C ILE A 413 -21.15 4.56 -5.32
N LYS A 414 -22.13 5.43 -5.47
CA LYS A 414 -22.31 6.23 -6.69
C LYS A 414 -21.08 7.11 -6.93
N GLY A 415 -20.47 6.96 -8.09
CA GLY A 415 -19.26 7.66 -8.51
C GLY A 415 -17.98 6.83 -8.41
N VAL A 416 -17.96 5.76 -7.59
CA VAL A 416 -16.84 4.81 -7.55
C VAL A 416 -16.89 3.92 -8.79
N PRO A 417 -15.86 3.89 -9.66
CA PRO A 417 -15.87 3.10 -10.88
C PRO A 417 -15.70 1.59 -10.61
N ALA A 418 -15.99 0.75 -11.59
CA ALA A 418 -15.76 -0.71 -11.51
C ALA A 418 -14.26 -1.09 -11.43
N SER A 419 -13.38 -0.15 -11.80
CA SER A 419 -11.93 -0.22 -11.63
C SER A 419 -11.36 1.17 -11.41
N GLY A 420 -10.37 1.30 -10.54
CA GLY A 420 -9.73 2.59 -10.22
C GLY A 420 -8.98 3.28 -11.36
N LEU A 421 -8.93 2.66 -12.55
CA LEU A 421 -8.35 3.24 -13.75
C LEU A 421 -9.16 4.39 -14.34
N GLN A 422 -10.48 4.31 -14.20
CA GLN A 422 -11.41 4.87 -15.17
C GLN A 422 -11.66 6.37 -14.98
N ASP A 423 -11.71 7.07 -16.12
CA ASP A 423 -12.01 8.49 -16.25
C ASP A 423 -11.10 9.44 -15.42
N VAL A 424 -9.92 8.95 -15.01
CA VAL A 424 -8.80 9.68 -14.38
C VAL A 424 -7.71 10.02 -15.41
N VAL A 425 -7.08 11.19 -15.29
CA VAL A 425 -5.90 11.58 -16.08
C VAL A 425 -4.63 11.16 -15.34
N TRP A 426 -3.94 10.15 -15.89
CA TRP A 426 -2.73 9.58 -15.32
C TRP A 426 -1.47 10.12 -16.00
N LEU A 427 -0.58 10.75 -15.23
CA LEU A 427 0.71 11.28 -15.68
C LEU A 427 1.83 10.27 -15.45
N TRP A 428 2.68 10.00 -16.44
CA TRP A 428 3.84 9.12 -16.27
C TRP A 428 4.97 9.83 -15.53
N THR A 429 5.34 9.31 -14.36
CA THR A 429 6.35 9.93 -13.49
C THR A 429 7.64 9.14 -13.39
N ASN A 430 7.56 7.80 -13.38
CA ASN A 430 8.72 6.92 -13.21
C ASN A 430 8.47 5.55 -13.87
N GLY A 431 9.51 4.84 -14.29
CA GLY A 431 9.39 3.49 -14.83
C GLY A 431 10.57 3.09 -15.73
N PRO A 432 10.55 1.90 -16.35
CA PRO A 432 11.55 1.52 -17.34
C PRO A 432 11.44 2.41 -18.58
N GLU A 433 12.59 2.79 -19.15
CA GLU A 433 12.67 3.59 -20.41
C GLU A 433 11.85 2.96 -21.56
N GLN A 434 11.82 1.62 -21.61
CA GLN A 434 11.06 0.81 -22.55
C GLN A 434 10.82 -0.59 -21.94
N PRO A 435 9.79 -1.34 -22.36
CA PRO A 435 9.47 -2.65 -21.78
C PRO A 435 10.66 -3.62 -21.80
N GLY A 436 11.05 -4.13 -20.62
CA GLY A 436 12.20 -5.03 -20.47
C GLY A 436 13.56 -4.34 -20.35
N SER A 437 13.59 -3.02 -20.10
CA SER A 437 14.81 -2.29 -19.72
C SER A 437 15.07 -2.36 -18.22
N ASP A 438 16.30 -2.71 -17.83
CA ASP A 438 16.79 -2.56 -16.44
C ASP A 438 16.94 -1.08 -16.02
N SER A 439 16.94 -0.15 -16.99
CA SER A 439 17.11 1.29 -16.75
C SER A 439 15.78 1.96 -16.39
N ILE A 440 15.62 2.29 -15.11
CA ILE A 440 14.52 3.10 -14.58
C ILE A 440 14.80 4.59 -14.81
N VAL A 441 13.84 5.31 -15.39
CA VAL A 441 13.88 6.74 -15.69
C VAL A 441 12.79 7.49 -14.91
N ALA A 442 13.17 8.63 -14.32
CA ALA A 442 12.21 9.61 -13.82
C ALA A 442 11.89 10.60 -14.96
N ILE A 443 10.60 10.79 -15.24
CA ILE A 443 10.14 11.57 -16.41
C ILE A 443 10.28 13.07 -16.11
N PRO A 444 11.07 13.85 -16.88
CA PRO A 444 11.34 15.26 -16.56
C PRO A 444 10.12 16.19 -16.73
N ASN A 445 9.11 15.78 -17.49
CA ASN A 445 7.87 16.52 -17.70
C ASN A 445 6.67 15.55 -17.78
N PRO A 446 6.11 15.08 -16.65
CA PRO A 446 4.99 14.15 -16.63
C PRO A 446 3.72 14.65 -17.34
N GLU A 447 3.51 15.96 -17.40
CA GLU A 447 2.38 16.57 -18.12
C GLU A 447 2.42 16.30 -19.64
N ALA A 448 3.58 15.93 -20.19
CA ALA A 448 3.71 15.53 -21.59
C ALA A 448 3.34 14.06 -21.85
N TYR A 449 3.20 13.23 -20.81
CA TYR A 449 3.00 11.78 -20.90
C TYR A 449 1.72 11.38 -20.14
N GLN A 450 0.58 11.62 -20.77
CA GLN A 450 -0.75 11.46 -20.19
C GLN A 450 -1.47 10.22 -20.73
N VAL A 451 -2.25 9.53 -19.91
CA VAL A 451 -3.19 8.49 -20.34
C VAL A 451 -4.52 8.57 -19.59
N ILE A 452 -5.62 8.35 -20.29
CA ILE A 452 -6.99 8.31 -19.77
C ILE A 452 -7.63 7.00 -20.21
N TYR A 453 -8.07 6.20 -19.25
CA TYR A 453 -8.86 4.98 -19.50
C TYR A 453 -10.34 5.35 -19.43
N ASN A 454 -10.98 5.54 -20.57
CA ASN A 454 -12.37 5.99 -20.63
C ASN A 454 -13.29 4.81 -20.28
N SER A 455 -14.42 5.07 -19.62
CA SER A 455 -15.41 4.04 -19.27
C SER A 455 -16.09 3.37 -20.48
N ASP A 456 -15.93 3.90 -21.70
CA ASP A 456 -16.38 3.30 -22.97
C ASP A 456 -15.45 2.20 -23.53
N GLY A 457 -14.33 1.91 -22.87
CA GLY A 457 -13.31 0.94 -23.32
C GLY A 457 -12.22 1.55 -24.21
N MET A 458 -12.18 2.88 -24.39
CA MET A 458 -11.11 3.57 -25.10
C MET A 458 -10.00 4.06 -24.15
N ILE A 459 -8.75 3.79 -24.50
CA ILE A 459 -7.62 4.57 -23.99
C ILE A 459 -7.44 5.80 -24.90
N ARG A 460 -7.23 6.97 -24.30
CA ARG A 460 -6.67 8.16 -24.97
C ARG A 460 -5.33 8.49 -24.31
N PHE A 461 -4.33 8.90 -25.10
CA PHE A 461 -3.02 9.25 -24.54
C PHE A 461 -2.31 10.37 -25.32
N THR A 462 -1.45 11.07 -24.59
CA THR A 462 -0.46 12.02 -25.10
C THR A 462 0.93 11.49 -24.75
N ALA A 463 1.83 11.44 -25.73
CA ALA A 463 3.17 10.90 -25.64
C ALA A 463 4.13 11.96 -26.22
N ASP A 464 4.46 12.96 -25.41
CA ASP A 464 5.18 14.18 -25.80
C ASP A 464 4.55 14.87 -27.02
N CYS A 465 5.20 14.81 -28.19
CA CYS A 465 4.69 15.43 -29.41
C CYS A 465 3.61 14.59 -30.10
N ASN A 466 3.43 13.32 -29.71
CA ASN A 466 2.49 12.39 -30.30
C ASN A 466 1.20 12.24 -29.48
N ASN A 467 0.09 11.97 -30.16
CA ASN A 467 -1.24 11.76 -29.57
C ASN A 467 -1.86 10.51 -30.19
N GLY A 468 -2.61 9.74 -29.40
CA GLY A 468 -3.22 8.51 -29.90
C GLY A 468 -4.35 7.96 -29.05
N GLY A 469 -4.89 6.85 -29.51
CA GLY A 469 -5.87 6.07 -28.77
C GLY A 469 -5.75 4.57 -29.05
N MET A 470 -6.21 3.77 -28.10
CA MET A 470 -6.23 2.31 -28.13
C MET A 470 -7.59 1.84 -27.59
N THR A 471 -7.94 0.57 -27.79
CA THR A 471 -9.03 -0.06 -27.02
C THR A 471 -8.43 -0.86 -25.88
N TYR A 472 -9.15 -1.04 -24.78
CA TYR A 472 -8.75 -1.92 -23.69
C TYR A 472 -9.91 -2.77 -23.18
N GLU A 473 -9.62 -3.97 -22.74
CA GLU A 473 -10.55 -4.85 -22.03
C GLU A 473 -10.02 -5.15 -20.63
N LEU A 474 -10.91 -5.20 -19.65
CA LEU A 474 -10.62 -5.63 -18.28
C LEU A 474 -11.10 -7.08 -18.08
N SER A 475 -10.21 -7.90 -17.54
CA SER A 475 -10.50 -9.28 -17.16
C SER A 475 -10.84 -9.42 -15.66
N GLN A 476 -10.42 -8.45 -14.85
CA GLN A 476 -10.74 -8.30 -13.42
C GLN A 476 -10.83 -6.81 -13.07
N GLY A 477 -11.70 -6.47 -12.10
CA GLY A 477 -11.96 -5.12 -11.60
C GLY A 477 -11.34 -4.86 -10.22
N GLY A 478 -11.76 -3.77 -9.56
CA GLY A 478 -11.17 -3.32 -8.30
C GLY A 478 -9.94 -2.42 -8.47
N MET A 479 -9.09 -2.38 -7.45
CA MET A 479 -7.85 -1.61 -7.49
C MET A 479 -6.76 -2.29 -8.33
N ALA A 480 -6.79 -3.62 -8.48
CA ALA A 480 -5.87 -4.34 -9.35
C ALA A 480 -6.57 -5.45 -10.11
N GLY A 481 -6.27 -5.57 -11.40
CA GLY A 481 -6.83 -6.58 -12.27
C GLY A 481 -6.03 -6.75 -13.56
N GLY A 482 -6.33 -7.80 -14.30
CA GLY A 482 -5.75 -8.03 -15.63
C GLY A 482 -6.38 -7.11 -16.68
N MET A 483 -5.55 -6.41 -17.43
CA MET A 483 -5.94 -5.47 -18.49
C MET A 483 -5.24 -5.86 -19.79
N LEU A 484 -5.95 -5.75 -20.92
CA LEU A 484 -5.39 -5.98 -22.24
C LEU A 484 -5.68 -4.79 -23.17
N ALA A 485 -4.67 -3.98 -23.44
CA ALA A 485 -4.73 -2.95 -24.48
C ALA A 485 -4.61 -3.58 -25.89
N GLN A 486 -5.17 -2.92 -26.90
CA GLN A 486 -5.07 -3.29 -28.32
C GLN A 486 -4.68 -2.06 -29.17
N PRO A 487 -3.76 -2.21 -30.16
CA PRO A 487 -3.28 -1.09 -30.98
C PRO A 487 -4.39 -0.32 -31.69
N GLY A 488 -4.35 1.01 -31.59
CA GLY A 488 -5.20 1.94 -32.31
C GLY A 488 -4.39 3.02 -33.05
N PRO A 489 -5.05 4.08 -33.53
CA PRO A 489 -4.38 5.15 -34.27
C PRO A 489 -3.52 6.03 -33.36
N VAL A 490 -2.32 6.36 -33.83
CA VAL A 490 -1.39 7.30 -33.20
C VAL A 490 -0.86 8.24 -34.27
N THR A 491 -0.57 9.50 -33.93
CA THR A 491 0.24 10.38 -34.79
C THR A 491 1.66 9.83 -34.95
N LEU A 492 2.33 10.19 -36.04
CA LEU A 492 3.71 9.79 -36.34
C LEU A 492 4.56 11.04 -36.59
N ALA A 493 4.70 11.86 -35.55
CA ALA A 493 5.68 12.94 -35.51
C ALA A 493 7.01 12.43 -34.94
N GLU A 494 8.14 12.96 -35.43
CA GLU A 494 9.45 12.75 -34.80
C GLU A 494 9.55 13.71 -33.60
N CYS A 495 9.50 13.19 -32.38
CA CYS A 495 9.68 13.97 -31.16
C CYS A 495 11.16 14.31 -30.90
N GLY A 496 11.44 15.06 -29.82
CA GLY A 496 12.80 15.47 -29.48
C GLY A 496 13.74 14.29 -29.16
N PRO A 497 15.08 14.48 -29.22
CA PRO A 497 16.03 13.42 -28.90
C PRO A 497 16.01 12.98 -27.43
N ASP A 498 15.42 13.80 -26.56
CA ASP A 498 15.22 13.55 -25.12
C ASP A 498 13.79 13.06 -24.81
N SER A 499 13.04 12.61 -25.82
CA SER A 499 11.66 12.13 -25.72
C SER A 499 11.58 10.63 -25.45
N TYR A 500 10.56 10.23 -24.67
CA TYR A 500 10.26 8.84 -24.31
C TYR A 500 8.97 8.33 -24.98
N ASP A 501 8.46 9.03 -26.00
CA ASP A 501 7.14 8.77 -26.61
C ASP A 501 6.95 7.31 -27.05
N GLN A 502 7.91 6.77 -27.79
CA GLN A 502 7.90 5.40 -28.28
C GLN A 502 8.00 4.38 -27.14
N GLY A 503 8.71 4.72 -26.06
CA GLY A 503 8.80 3.90 -24.84
C GLY A 503 7.46 3.83 -24.10
N PHE A 504 6.83 4.98 -23.88
CA PHE A 504 5.51 5.10 -23.27
C PHE A 504 4.43 4.33 -24.05
N ILE A 505 4.35 4.53 -25.36
CA ILE A 505 3.40 3.84 -26.25
C ILE A 505 3.60 2.32 -26.18
N ASN A 506 4.85 1.85 -26.23
CA ASN A 506 5.16 0.42 -26.13
C ASN A 506 4.81 -0.15 -24.75
N ALA A 507 4.95 0.63 -23.68
CA ALA A 507 4.59 0.23 -22.32
C ALA A 507 3.08 0.13 -22.11
N LEU A 508 2.29 1.10 -22.59
CA LEU A 508 0.82 1.04 -22.56
C LEU A 508 0.29 -0.19 -23.33
N LEU A 509 0.94 -0.57 -24.44
CA LEU A 509 0.63 -1.79 -25.20
C LEU A 509 1.10 -3.09 -24.55
N ALA A 510 2.11 -3.04 -23.67
CA ALA A 510 2.71 -4.21 -23.03
C ALA A 510 2.12 -4.52 -21.64
N ALA A 511 1.44 -3.57 -21.00
CA ALA A 511 0.83 -3.74 -19.68
C ALA A 511 -0.17 -4.91 -19.68
N GLN A 512 -0.05 -5.80 -18.68
CA GLN A 512 -0.89 -7.00 -18.54
C GLN A 512 -1.80 -6.95 -17.30
N THR A 513 -1.37 -6.24 -16.26
CA THR A 513 -2.19 -5.96 -15.06
C THR A 513 -1.95 -4.52 -14.62
N TYR A 514 -2.91 -3.94 -13.93
CA TYR A 514 -2.76 -2.66 -13.23
C TYR A 514 -2.84 -2.86 -11.71
N ARG A 515 -2.37 -1.88 -10.95
CA ARG A 515 -2.60 -1.73 -9.50
C ARG A 515 -2.66 -0.26 -9.11
N VAL A 516 -3.82 0.23 -8.75
CA VAL A 516 -3.99 1.48 -8.02
C VAL A 516 -3.54 1.27 -6.56
N ARG A 517 -2.94 2.29 -5.95
CA ARG A 517 -2.50 2.32 -4.54
C ARG A 517 -3.62 2.80 -3.62
N ALA A 518 -3.55 2.44 -2.34
CA ALA A 518 -4.40 3.00 -1.30
C ALA A 518 -4.17 4.52 -1.21
N GLY A 519 -5.24 5.29 -1.39
CA GLY A 519 -5.23 6.74 -1.62
C GLY A 519 -5.61 7.14 -3.04
N GLY A 520 -5.68 6.22 -4.00
CA GLY A 520 -6.13 6.46 -5.38
C GLY A 520 -5.22 7.33 -6.26
N ASN A 521 -4.33 8.13 -5.68
CA ASN A 521 -3.49 9.10 -6.38
C ASN A 521 -2.36 8.48 -7.22
N THR A 522 -2.14 7.16 -7.17
CA THR A 522 -1.01 6.48 -7.82
C THR A 522 -1.43 5.13 -8.39
N MET A 523 -0.99 4.84 -9.61
CA MET A 523 -1.22 3.60 -10.32
C MET A 523 0.10 3.01 -10.83
N GLU A 524 0.25 1.70 -10.66
CA GLU A 524 1.30 0.89 -11.27
C GLU A 524 0.72 0.15 -12.49
N LEU A 525 1.32 0.33 -13.67
CA LEU A 525 1.10 -0.57 -14.80
C LEU A 525 2.19 -1.62 -14.81
N VAL A 526 1.79 -2.89 -14.67
CA VAL A 526 2.72 -4.03 -14.57
C VAL A 526 3.01 -4.56 -15.96
N LEU A 527 4.29 -4.56 -16.34
CA LEU A 527 4.76 -5.11 -17.61
C LEU A 527 5.03 -6.63 -17.49
N PRO A 528 5.16 -7.37 -18.61
CA PRO A 528 5.32 -8.82 -18.59
C PRO A 528 6.58 -9.24 -17.82
N ALA A 529 6.58 -10.45 -17.25
CA ALA A 529 7.58 -10.93 -16.28
C ALA A 529 9.05 -10.52 -16.59
N GLY A 530 9.61 -9.68 -15.71
CA GLY A 530 10.94 -9.05 -15.86
C GLY A 530 10.92 -7.62 -16.41
N GLY A 531 9.77 -7.11 -16.84
CA GLY A 531 9.64 -5.80 -17.49
C GLY A 531 9.52 -4.59 -16.57
N GLY A 532 9.33 -4.77 -15.26
CA GLY A 532 9.16 -3.68 -14.29
C GLY A 532 7.75 -3.06 -14.27
N TRP A 533 7.66 -1.84 -13.75
CA TRP A 533 6.41 -1.10 -13.51
C TRP A 533 6.51 0.31 -14.09
N LEU A 534 5.43 0.82 -14.69
CA LEU A 534 5.27 2.26 -14.88
C LEU A 534 4.49 2.83 -13.70
N ILE A 535 5.08 3.80 -13.01
CA ILE A 535 4.45 4.55 -11.93
C ILE A 535 3.81 5.80 -12.52
N MET A 536 2.49 5.85 -12.37
CA MET A 536 1.61 6.87 -12.90
C MET A 536 0.93 7.58 -11.72
N VAL A 537 0.72 8.90 -11.83
CA VAL A 537 0.13 9.72 -10.76
C VAL A 537 -1.10 10.44 -11.31
N ASP A 538 -2.17 10.54 -10.52
CA ASP A 538 -3.35 11.34 -10.86
C ASP A 538 -2.95 12.82 -11.01
N GLN A 539 -3.28 13.44 -12.14
CA GLN A 539 -3.00 14.85 -12.40
C GLN A 539 -3.49 15.78 -11.28
N ARG A 540 -4.61 15.44 -10.62
CA ARG A 540 -5.18 16.21 -9.50
C ARG A 540 -4.29 16.20 -8.25
N ALA A 541 -3.48 15.15 -8.08
CA ALA A 541 -2.53 14.99 -6.98
C ALA A 541 -1.10 15.44 -7.34
N TYR A 542 -0.83 15.75 -8.62
CA TYR A 542 0.51 16.09 -9.10
C TYR A 542 0.85 17.57 -8.84
N VAL A 543 1.37 17.86 -7.64
CA VAL A 543 1.86 19.20 -7.29
C VAL A 543 3.27 19.43 -7.87
N THR A 544 3.38 20.32 -8.86
CA THR A 544 4.68 20.73 -9.41
C THR A 544 5.50 21.51 -8.39
N VAL A 545 6.42 20.85 -7.69
CA VAL A 545 7.47 21.53 -6.93
C VAL A 545 8.37 22.27 -7.93
N PRO A 546 8.58 23.61 -7.81
CA PRO A 546 9.45 24.33 -8.72
C PRO A 546 10.86 23.73 -8.70
N PRO A 547 11.51 23.53 -9.86
CA PRO A 547 12.82 22.90 -9.92
C PRO A 547 13.84 23.68 -9.08
N PRO A 548 14.67 23.00 -8.25
CA PRO A 548 15.73 23.65 -7.50
C PRO A 548 16.63 24.48 -8.43
N PRO A 549 17.07 25.69 -8.03
CA PRO A 549 17.90 26.55 -8.88
C PRO A 549 19.18 25.83 -9.30
N GLU A 550 19.43 25.83 -10.60
CA GLU A 550 20.44 25.00 -11.27
C GLU A 550 21.83 25.12 -10.62
N PRO A 551 22.45 24.00 -10.20
CA PRO A 551 23.71 24.03 -9.47
C PRO A 551 24.87 24.45 -10.40
N THR A 552 25.34 25.69 -10.23
CA THR A 552 26.42 26.30 -11.03
C THR A 552 27.63 25.36 -11.13
N ALA A 553 27.88 24.82 -12.32
CA ALA A 553 28.90 23.80 -12.54
C ALA A 553 30.32 24.30 -12.23
N THR A 554 30.97 23.69 -11.24
CA THR A 554 32.39 23.92 -10.93
C THR A 554 33.26 22.82 -11.54
N GLN A 555 34.25 23.21 -12.34
CA GLN A 555 35.08 22.29 -13.11
C GLN A 555 36.06 21.51 -12.20
N PRO A 556 36.19 20.17 -12.33
CA PRO A 556 37.12 19.39 -11.53
C PRO A 556 38.60 19.63 -11.95
N PRO A 557 39.55 19.64 -11.00
CA PRO A 557 40.96 19.88 -11.28
C PRO A 557 41.66 18.66 -11.92
N ALA A 558 42.66 18.93 -12.76
CA ALA A 558 43.38 17.90 -13.52
C ALA A 558 44.35 17.05 -12.68
N ALA A 559 44.43 15.76 -12.97
CA ALA A 559 45.35 14.82 -12.34
C ALA A 559 46.83 15.11 -12.68
N THR A 560 47.73 14.90 -11.73
CA THR A 560 49.18 15.15 -11.88
C THR A 560 49.98 13.84 -11.87
N VAL A 561 50.91 13.69 -12.82
CA VAL A 561 51.71 12.48 -13.02
C VAL A 561 53.06 12.56 -12.27
N ILE A 562 53.49 11.46 -11.63
CA ILE A 562 54.78 11.36 -10.91
C ILE A 562 55.68 10.32 -11.62
N PRO A 563 56.96 10.65 -11.96
CA PRO A 563 57.87 9.76 -12.68
C PRO A 563 58.74 8.87 -11.76
N VAL A 564 59.24 7.76 -12.31
CA VAL A 564 60.03 6.71 -11.63
C VAL A 564 61.55 6.98 -11.70
N PRO A 565 62.34 6.77 -10.62
CA PRO A 565 63.80 6.88 -10.63
C PRO A 565 64.52 5.55 -11.01
N PRO A 566 65.68 5.60 -11.71
CA PRO A 566 66.41 4.40 -12.15
C PRO A 566 67.54 3.93 -11.22
N THR A 567 67.88 2.65 -11.31
CA THR A 567 68.93 1.91 -10.57
C THR A 567 70.36 2.23 -11.03
N ASN A 568 71.37 2.06 -10.16
CA ASN A 568 72.76 1.75 -10.55
C ASN A 568 73.57 1.10 -9.40
N THR A 569 74.66 0.39 -9.74
CA THR A 569 75.34 -0.60 -8.85
C THR A 569 76.88 -0.35 -8.67
N PRO A 570 77.83 -1.33 -8.54
CA PRO A 570 78.67 -1.43 -7.33
C PRO A 570 80.21 -1.43 -7.54
N ILE A 571 81.01 -1.42 -6.45
CA ILE A 571 82.48 -1.67 -6.48
C ILE A 571 83.02 -2.27 -5.14
N PRO A 572 84.19 -2.98 -5.11
CA PRO A 572 84.25 -4.31 -4.46
C PRO A 572 85.42 -4.58 -3.43
N PRO A 573 86.38 -5.54 -3.56
CA PRO A 573 86.47 -6.69 -2.64
C PRO A 573 87.84 -6.96 -1.97
N THR A 574 87.93 -7.97 -1.08
CA THR A 574 89.18 -8.64 -0.59
C THR A 574 88.84 -10.01 0.09
N PRO A 575 89.78 -10.95 0.41
CA PRO A 575 89.70 -12.28 -0.24
C PRO A 575 89.79 -13.57 0.63
N THR A 576 89.19 -14.65 0.08
CA THR A 576 89.58 -16.09 -0.01
C THR A 576 90.35 -16.80 1.13
N PRO A 577 89.85 -17.99 1.56
CA PRO A 577 90.60 -19.25 1.36
C PRO A 577 89.77 -20.39 0.69
N GLU A 578 90.40 -21.56 0.50
CA GLU A 578 89.96 -22.71 -0.33
C GLU A 578 88.88 -23.64 0.28
N PRO A 579 88.23 -24.52 -0.54
CA PRO A 579 87.03 -25.25 -0.14
C PRO A 579 87.29 -26.46 0.77
N THR A 580 86.32 -26.71 1.66
CA THR A 580 86.19 -27.95 2.44
C THR A 580 85.23 -28.92 1.72
N ALA A 581 85.30 -30.21 2.04
CA ALA A 581 84.40 -31.23 1.48
C ALA A 581 82.92 -30.84 1.67
N PRO A 582 82.01 -31.16 0.71
CA PRO A 582 80.61 -30.81 0.79
C PRO A 582 80.00 -31.41 2.08
N PRO A 583 79.42 -30.59 2.97
CA PRO A 583 78.73 -31.09 4.14
C PRO A 583 77.55 -31.98 3.74
N GLU A 584 77.21 -32.94 4.59
CA GLU A 584 75.97 -33.73 4.44
C GLU A 584 74.77 -32.77 4.35
N PRO A 585 73.77 -33.04 3.48
CA PRO A 585 72.67 -32.12 3.27
C PRO A 585 71.83 -32.01 4.54
N ILE A 586 71.91 -30.86 5.21
CA ILE A 586 70.93 -30.47 6.21
C ILE A 586 69.59 -30.36 5.48
N ILE A 587 68.56 -31.03 5.96
CA ILE A 587 67.20 -30.95 5.42
C ILE A 587 66.25 -30.85 6.61
N GLN A 588 65.69 -29.67 6.82
CA GLN A 588 64.69 -29.40 7.85
C GLN A 588 63.49 -28.71 7.20
N PHE A 589 62.28 -29.13 7.56
CA PHE A 589 61.03 -28.50 7.17
C PHE A 589 60.06 -28.57 8.34
N SER A 590 59.39 -27.47 8.65
CA SER A 590 58.44 -27.38 9.76
C SER A 590 57.41 -26.29 9.51
N ALA A 591 56.30 -26.37 10.24
CA ALA A 591 55.30 -25.32 10.38
C ALA A 591 55.22 -24.90 11.85
N ASN A 592 54.99 -23.62 12.13
CA ASN A 592 54.78 -23.12 13.48
C ASN A 592 53.72 -22.01 13.52
N PRO A 593 52.59 -22.19 14.23
CA PRO A 593 52.14 -23.44 14.86
C PRO A 593 51.63 -24.46 13.83
N THR A 594 51.62 -25.76 14.18
CA THR A 594 51.05 -26.85 13.36
C THR A 594 49.52 -26.98 13.50
N THR A 595 48.92 -26.19 14.39
CA THR A 595 47.47 -26.10 14.58
C THR A 595 47.10 -24.62 14.69
N ILE A 596 46.06 -24.22 13.98
CA ILE A 596 45.55 -22.84 13.83
C ILE A 596 44.03 -22.87 13.73
N ASP A 597 43.37 -21.76 14.03
CA ASP A 597 41.96 -21.54 13.70
C ASP A 597 41.83 -21.08 12.23
N ALA A 598 40.66 -21.22 11.63
CA ALA A 598 40.42 -20.78 10.24
C ALA A 598 40.79 -19.30 10.02
N GLY A 599 41.46 -19.01 8.91
CA GLY A 599 41.98 -17.69 8.56
C GLY A 599 43.24 -17.26 9.31
N GLN A 600 43.66 -17.96 10.37
CA GLN A 600 44.93 -17.68 11.05
C GLN A 600 46.14 -18.17 10.25
N CYS A 601 47.30 -17.58 10.54
CA CYS A 601 48.52 -17.78 9.76
C CYS A 601 49.54 -18.66 10.48
N THR A 602 50.00 -19.71 9.81
CA THR A 602 51.20 -20.47 10.21
C THR A 602 52.43 -19.94 9.49
N THR A 603 53.60 -20.18 10.07
CA THR A 603 54.90 -19.94 9.44
C THR A 603 55.52 -21.26 9.03
N LEU A 604 55.61 -21.51 7.72
CA LEU A 604 56.45 -22.57 7.16
C LEU A 604 57.91 -22.11 7.19
N ALA A 605 58.80 -22.97 7.66
CA ALA A 605 60.23 -22.70 7.72
C ALA A 605 61.04 -23.90 7.24
N TRP A 606 62.07 -23.64 6.44
CA TRP A 606 62.99 -24.68 5.96
C TRP A 606 64.45 -24.23 5.96
N ASN A 607 65.31 -25.22 6.17
CA ASN A 607 66.76 -25.08 6.19
C ASN A 607 67.34 -26.25 5.39
N VAL A 608 67.84 -25.96 4.20
CA VAL A 608 68.30 -26.93 3.21
C VAL A 608 69.62 -26.46 2.58
N GLU A 609 70.71 -27.12 2.94
CA GLU A 609 72.07 -26.74 2.51
C GLU A 609 72.73 -27.85 1.65
N ASN A 610 73.61 -27.46 0.73
CA ASN A 610 74.40 -28.34 -0.15
C ASN A 610 73.60 -29.12 -1.20
N VAL A 611 72.52 -28.51 -1.70
CA VAL A 611 71.56 -29.10 -2.66
C VAL A 611 71.53 -28.34 -3.99
N GLN A 612 70.96 -28.95 -5.03
CA GLN A 612 70.84 -28.37 -6.37
C GLN A 612 69.64 -27.41 -6.51
N ALA A 613 68.49 -27.77 -5.94
CA ALA A 613 67.25 -26.99 -5.98
C ALA A 613 66.27 -27.43 -4.88
N VAL A 614 65.36 -26.55 -4.49
CA VAL A 614 64.29 -26.80 -3.51
C VAL A 614 62.98 -26.21 -4.02
N TRP A 615 61.86 -26.88 -3.71
CA TRP A 615 60.50 -26.43 -3.96
C TRP A 615 59.64 -26.66 -2.72
N VAL A 616 58.73 -25.73 -2.40
CA VAL A 616 57.79 -25.83 -1.26
C VAL A 616 56.39 -25.51 -1.77
N TYR A 617 55.48 -26.49 -1.72
CA TYR A 617 54.18 -26.45 -2.41
C TYR A 617 53.10 -27.19 -1.61
N PRO A 618 51.81 -26.83 -1.76
CA PRO A 618 50.71 -27.60 -1.18
C PRO A 618 50.57 -28.95 -1.89
N GLN A 619 50.27 -30.00 -1.12
CA GLN A 619 50.17 -31.37 -1.63
C GLN A 619 49.12 -31.50 -2.74
N GLY A 620 49.56 -31.99 -3.90
CA GLY A 620 48.75 -32.13 -5.12
C GLY A 620 48.94 -31.02 -6.17
N ALA A 621 49.64 -29.93 -5.84
CA ALA A 621 50.08 -28.94 -6.84
C ALA A 621 51.28 -29.44 -7.67
N ALA A 622 51.48 -28.86 -8.86
CA ALA A 622 52.70 -29.06 -9.65
C ALA A 622 53.87 -28.37 -8.94
N TYR A 623 54.89 -29.12 -8.54
CA TYR A 623 55.97 -28.58 -7.70
C TYR A 623 56.86 -27.60 -8.48
N GLU A 624 56.95 -27.76 -9.80
CA GLU A 624 57.78 -26.96 -10.70
C GLU A 624 57.50 -25.46 -10.62
N ASP A 625 56.27 -25.07 -10.30
CA ASP A 625 55.80 -23.68 -10.20
C ASP A 625 56.20 -22.99 -8.87
N TYR A 626 56.75 -23.74 -7.89
CA TYR A 626 57.06 -23.24 -6.54
C TYR A 626 58.57 -23.34 -6.15
N PRO A 627 59.52 -22.87 -6.97
CA PRO A 627 60.94 -22.92 -6.64
C PRO A 627 61.30 -21.95 -5.51
N VAL A 628 62.11 -22.40 -4.56
CA VAL A 628 62.57 -21.60 -3.41
C VAL A 628 64.09 -21.68 -3.19
N THR A 629 64.64 -20.72 -2.44
CA THR A 629 66.02 -20.78 -1.95
C THR A 629 66.19 -21.89 -0.91
N GLY A 630 67.40 -22.44 -0.80
CA GLY A 630 67.70 -23.56 0.12
C GLY A 630 67.30 -23.30 1.57
N ASN A 631 67.48 -22.07 2.07
CA ASN A 631 66.97 -21.63 3.36
C ASN A 631 65.87 -20.59 3.13
N GLY A 632 64.79 -20.64 3.91
CA GLY A 632 63.66 -19.73 3.73
C GLY A 632 62.53 -19.90 4.75
N VAL A 633 61.62 -18.94 4.72
CA VAL A 633 60.44 -18.84 5.59
C VAL A 633 59.30 -18.24 4.77
N GLN A 634 58.10 -18.82 4.86
CA GLN A 634 56.87 -18.31 4.24
C GLN A 634 55.72 -18.35 5.24
N VAL A 635 54.90 -17.30 5.24
CA VAL A 635 53.69 -17.22 6.06
C VAL A 635 52.49 -17.61 5.20
N HIS A 636 51.68 -18.55 5.69
CA HIS A 636 50.47 -19.02 5.02
C HIS A 636 49.28 -18.94 5.98
N CYS A 637 48.26 -18.20 5.59
CA CYS A 637 46.98 -18.12 6.29
C CYS A 637 46.00 -19.09 5.61
N LEU A 638 45.29 -19.91 6.38
CA LEU A 638 44.59 -21.09 5.88
C LEU A 638 43.19 -21.24 6.48
N ASP A 639 42.21 -21.42 5.62
CA ASP A 639 40.81 -21.69 6.01
C ASP A 639 40.50 -23.20 6.08
N THR A 640 41.38 -24.04 5.52
CA THR A 640 41.24 -25.50 5.48
C THR A 640 42.54 -26.22 5.84
N THR A 641 42.43 -27.35 6.55
CA THR A 641 43.57 -28.21 6.90
C THR A 641 44.36 -28.60 5.65
N THR A 642 45.65 -28.21 5.61
CA THR A 642 46.48 -28.31 4.40
C THR A 642 47.80 -29.02 4.71
N THR A 643 48.18 -29.99 3.87
CA THR A 643 49.51 -30.60 3.88
C THR A 643 50.40 -29.89 2.86
N TYR A 644 51.57 -29.46 3.30
CA TYR A 644 52.63 -28.95 2.43
C TYR A 644 53.72 -30.00 2.24
N GLU A 645 54.31 -30.01 1.05
CA GLU A 645 55.47 -30.82 0.69
C GLU A 645 56.66 -29.90 0.39
N MET A 646 57.84 -30.27 0.88
CA MET A 646 59.11 -29.69 0.46
C MET A 646 59.88 -30.73 -0.34
N ARG A 647 60.10 -30.48 -1.63
CA ARG A 647 60.92 -31.34 -2.51
C ARG A 647 62.32 -30.74 -2.65
N VAL A 648 63.33 -31.60 -2.57
CA VAL A 648 64.76 -31.23 -2.62
C VAL A 648 65.44 -32.06 -3.69
N ALA A 649 66.16 -31.44 -4.62
CA ALA A 649 67.08 -32.11 -5.55
C ALA A 649 68.51 -32.05 -5.01
N LEU A 650 69.13 -33.21 -4.79
CA LEU A 650 70.49 -33.33 -4.27
C LEU A 650 71.54 -33.22 -5.38
N THR A 651 72.78 -32.91 -5.00
CA THR A 651 73.91 -32.72 -5.91
C THR A 651 74.39 -34.01 -6.60
N ASP A 652 73.88 -35.18 -6.20
CA ASP A 652 74.06 -36.47 -6.87
C ASP A 652 72.97 -36.78 -7.93
N GLY A 653 71.98 -35.90 -8.08
CA GLY A 653 70.84 -36.06 -8.99
C GLY A 653 69.64 -36.83 -8.41
N THR A 654 69.68 -37.25 -7.14
CA THR A 654 68.51 -37.83 -6.46
C THR A 654 67.57 -36.75 -5.92
N THR A 655 66.34 -37.11 -5.57
CA THR A 655 65.40 -36.18 -4.90
C THR A 655 64.86 -36.74 -3.60
N GLN A 656 64.82 -35.91 -2.56
CA GLN A 656 64.14 -36.19 -1.29
C GLN A 656 62.87 -35.33 -1.15
N THR A 657 61.97 -35.73 -0.26
CA THR A 657 60.75 -34.97 0.04
C THR A 657 60.46 -35.05 1.54
N GLN A 658 60.04 -33.93 2.13
CA GLN A 658 59.53 -33.81 3.49
C GLN A 658 58.10 -33.25 3.45
N GLN A 659 57.31 -33.48 4.48
CA GLN A 659 55.92 -33.01 4.57
C GLN A 659 55.63 -32.40 5.95
N VAL A 660 54.70 -31.44 5.98
CA VAL A 660 54.08 -30.97 7.23
C VAL A 660 52.60 -30.70 7.00
N THR A 661 51.75 -31.19 7.90
CA THR A 661 50.31 -30.92 7.89
C THR A 661 49.99 -29.83 8.89
N VAL A 662 49.30 -28.80 8.43
CA VAL A 662 48.79 -27.70 9.24
C VAL A 662 47.30 -27.95 9.48
N THR A 663 46.95 -28.26 10.73
CA THR A 663 45.56 -28.55 11.10
C THR A 663 44.83 -27.23 11.33
N VAL A 664 43.78 -26.99 10.54
CA VAL A 664 42.86 -25.88 10.75
C VAL A 664 41.67 -26.37 11.57
N ILE A 665 41.47 -25.76 12.74
CA ILE A 665 40.23 -25.87 13.52
C ILE A 665 39.20 -24.99 12.81
N PRO A 666 38.01 -25.51 12.43
CA PRO A 666 36.94 -24.69 11.89
C PRO A 666 36.57 -23.60 12.91
N GLY A 667 36.80 -22.34 12.54
CA GLY A 667 36.36 -21.21 13.36
C GLY A 667 34.83 -21.14 13.40
N ASN A 668 34.29 -20.54 14.45
CA ASN A 668 32.89 -20.10 14.48
C ASN A 668 32.70 -19.06 13.35
N PRO A 669 31.96 -19.36 12.26
CA PRO A 669 31.86 -18.48 11.09
C PRO A 669 31.01 -17.23 11.36
N LEU A 670 30.35 -17.15 12.52
CA LEU A 670 29.62 -15.98 12.98
C LEU A 670 30.50 -15.05 13.84
N ALA A 671 31.68 -15.48 14.32
CA ALA A 671 32.49 -14.66 15.22
C ALA A 671 33.02 -13.37 14.55
N ASN A 672 32.72 -12.22 15.15
CA ASN A 672 32.98 -10.87 14.63
C ASN A 672 32.18 -10.50 13.37
N THR A 673 30.97 -11.03 13.22
CA THR A 673 30.07 -10.68 12.11
C THR A 673 28.93 -9.76 12.55
N SER A 674 28.47 -8.91 11.62
CA SER A 674 27.36 -7.97 11.78
C SER A 674 26.35 -8.11 10.65
N TRP A 675 25.08 -8.03 11.00
CA TRP A 675 23.97 -8.40 10.13
C TRP A 675 22.79 -7.44 10.31
N ALA A 676 22.16 -7.06 9.19
CA ALA A 676 20.91 -6.30 9.17
C ALA A 676 19.75 -7.23 8.77
N LEU A 677 18.69 -7.26 9.58
CA LEU A 677 17.56 -8.16 9.36
C LEU A 677 16.84 -7.81 8.05
N SER A 678 16.49 -8.81 7.24
CA SER A 678 15.73 -8.65 6.00
C SER A 678 14.37 -9.35 6.05
N SER A 679 14.24 -10.47 6.79
CA SER A 679 12.95 -11.03 7.18
C SER A 679 13.03 -11.80 8.50
N PHE A 680 11.93 -11.84 9.26
CA PHE A 680 11.77 -12.62 10.49
C PHE A 680 10.38 -13.23 10.50
N GLU A 681 10.29 -14.48 10.95
CA GLU A 681 9.18 -15.39 10.63
C GLU A 681 9.06 -15.61 9.09
N PRO A 682 8.37 -16.67 8.62
CA PRO A 682 8.23 -16.92 7.17
C PRO A 682 7.49 -15.79 6.42
N GLY A 683 8.25 -14.87 5.82
CA GLY A 683 7.76 -13.86 4.87
C GLY A 683 7.45 -12.47 5.44
N ARG A 684 7.64 -12.22 6.74
CA ARG A 684 7.47 -10.89 7.35
C ARG A 684 8.78 -10.09 7.32
N VAL A 685 8.69 -8.82 6.95
CA VAL A 685 9.83 -7.89 6.86
C VAL A 685 9.84 -6.92 8.04
N PRO A 686 11.00 -6.34 8.42
CA PRO A 686 11.07 -5.30 9.43
C PRO A 686 10.20 -4.08 9.10
N LEU A 687 9.59 -3.48 10.12
CA LEU A 687 8.80 -2.26 10.00
C LEU A 687 9.66 -1.11 9.44
N PRO A 688 9.11 -0.24 8.56
CA PRO A 688 9.81 0.95 8.09
C PRO A 688 10.34 1.81 9.23
N ASN A 689 11.52 2.41 9.03
CA ASN A 689 12.28 3.18 10.04
C ASN A 689 12.77 2.39 11.26
N THR A 690 12.53 1.07 11.36
CA THR A 690 13.16 0.21 12.38
C THR A 690 14.39 -0.51 11.79
N THR A 691 15.52 -0.50 12.51
CA THR A 691 16.79 -1.08 12.03
C THR A 691 17.21 -2.24 12.93
N ILE A 692 16.55 -3.38 12.77
CA ILE A 692 16.90 -4.58 13.53
C ILE A 692 18.26 -5.11 13.07
N THR A 693 19.14 -5.33 14.04
CA THR A 693 20.54 -5.74 13.83
C THR A 693 20.92 -6.90 14.71
N LEU A 694 21.86 -7.71 14.22
CA LEU A 694 22.43 -8.84 14.92
C LEU A 694 23.95 -8.80 14.77
N ALA A 695 24.67 -8.77 15.89
CA ALA A 695 26.13 -8.77 15.95
C ALA A 695 26.62 -9.86 16.89
N PHE A 696 27.60 -10.63 16.44
CA PHE A 696 28.20 -11.74 17.15
C PHE A 696 29.68 -11.43 17.42
N ASP A 697 30.10 -11.41 18.69
CA ASP A 697 31.52 -11.18 19.04
C ASP A 697 32.33 -12.49 19.13
N ASN A 698 33.64 -12.38 19.32
CA ASN A 698 34.56 -13.50 19.54
C ASN A 698 34.67 -13.95 21.02
N ALA A 699 33.84 -13.42 21.92
CA ALA A 699 33.79 -13.77 23.34
C ALA A 699 32.58 -14.66 23.70
N GLY A 700 31.64 -14.85 22.76
CA GLY A 700 30.40 -15.60 22.97
C GLY A 700 29.19 -14.72 23.29
N THR A 701 29.25 -13.42 23.00
CA THR A 701 28.14 -12.46 23.13
C THR A 701 27.44 -12.26 21.79
N VAL A 702 26.11 -12.34 21.80
CA VAL A 702 25.23 -11.87 20.73
C VAL A 702 24.55 -10.58 21.19
N SER A 703 24.41 -9.59 20.32
CA SER A 703 23.84 -8.28 20.66
C SER A 703 23.28 -7.54 19.45
N GLY A 704 22.52 -6.47 19.66
CA GLY A 704 22.02 -5.62 18.59
C GLY A 704 20.94 -4.64 19.02
N ASN A 705 20.25 -4.05 18.05
CA ASN A 705 18.98 -3.35 18.23
C ASN A 705 17.84 -4.26 17.74
N SER A 706 16.74 -4.32 18.48
CA SER A 706 15.57 -5.18 18.23
C SER A 706 14.35 -4.43 17.66
N GLY A 707 14.55 -3.20 17.18
CA GLY A 707 13.52 -2.30 16.66
C GLY A 707 13.38 -1.09 17.57
N CYS A 708 12.97 -1.32 18.82
CA CYS A 708 12.93 -0.28 19.85
C CYS A 708 14.21 -0.27 20.68
N ASN A 709 14.49 -1.37 21.37
CA ASN A 709 15.52 -1.48 22.38
C ASN A 709 16.85 -2.01 21.84
N THR A 710 17.88 -1.91 22.67
CA THR A 710 19.13 -2.67 22.50
C THR A 710 19.12 -3.90 23.39
N TYR A 711 19.59 -5.02 22.85
CA TYR A 711 19.60 -6.33 23.52
C TYR A 711 20.99 -6.96 23.51
N SER A 712 21.21 -7.92 24.42
CA SER A 712 22.38 -8.78 24.43
C SER A 712 22.11 -10.13 25.12
N GLY A 713 22.95 -11.12 24.86
CA GLY A 713 22.94 -12.42 25.55
C GLY A 713 24.14 -13.26 25.17
N ALA A 714 24.22 -14.48 25.70
CA ALA A 714 25.24 -15.45 25.31
C ALA A 714 24.82 -16.21 24.04
N TYR A 715 25.78 -16.62 23.21
CA TYR A 715 25.58 -17.57 22.12
C TYR A 715 26.72 -18.59 22.04
N THR A 716 26.44 -19.74 21.44
CA THR A 716 27.44 -20.77 21.12
C THR A 716 27.18 -21.35 19.73
N VAL A 717 28.25 -21.70 19.02
CA VAL A 717 28.21 -22.36 17.71
C VAL A 717 29.02 -23.66 17.76
N ASP A 718 28.44 -24.75 17.25
CA ASP A 718 29.11 -26.03 17.05
C ASP A 718 28.75 -26.60 15.67
N GLY A 719 29.67 -26.51 14.72
CA GLY A 719 29.39 -26.74 13.30
C GLY A 719 28.36 -25.75 12.75
N THR A 720 27.22 -26.26 12.30
CA THR A 720 26.04 -25.48 11.87
C THR A 720 25.00 -25.29 12.98
N THR A 721 25.24 -25.83 14.19
CA THR A 721 24.38 -25.63 15.36
C THR A 721 24.58 -24.23 15.88
N LEU A 722 23.50 -23.48 16.11
CA LEU A 722 23.51 -22.19 16.79
C LEU A 722 22.60 -22.32 18.01
N THR A 723 23.07 -21.86 19.17
CA THR A 723 22.25 -21.77 20.38
C THR A 723 22.40 -20.36 20.96
N VAL A 724 21.28 -19.70 21.18
CA VAL A 724 21.19 -18.40 21.85
C VAL A 724 20.62 -18.60 23.25
N GLY A 725 21.25 -17.97 24.24
CA GLY A 725 20.84 -18.07 25.64
C GLY A 725 19.69 -17.11 26.02
N PRO A 726 19.45 -16.93 27.33
CA PRO A 726 18.62 -15.85 27.84
C PRO A 726 19.10 -14.49 27.32
N LEU A 727 18.26 -13.79 26.57
CA LEU A 727 18.50 -12.40 26.16
C LEU A 727 18.07 -11.45 27.28
N ILE A 728 18.81 -10.35 27.43
CA ILE A 728 18.42 -9.17 28.20
C ILE A 728 18.24 -7.99 27.24
N SER A 729 17.16 -7.24 27.42
CA SER A 729 16.86 -6.04 26.64
C SER A 729 16.79 -4.80 27.53
N THR A 730 16.88 -3.63 26.90
CA THR A 730 16.51 -2.35 27.52
C THR A 730 14.97 -2.23 27.59
N GLN A 731 14.48 -1.21 28.30
CA GLN A 731 13.04 -0.97 28.53
C GLN A 731 12.66 0.48 28.19
N MET A 732 13.05 0.92 27.00
CA MET A 732 12.45 2.08 26.34
C MET A 732 11.08 1.66 25.80
N ALA A 733 10.13 2.62 25.81
CA ALA A 733 8.84 2.46 25.17
C ALA A 733 8.91 3.12 23.79
N CYS A 734 8.46 2.39 22.77
CA CYS A 734 8.24 2.87 21.41
C CYS A 734 6.77 2.59 21.01
N GLU A 735 6.42 2.83 19.75
CA GLU A 735 5.13 2.49 19.16
C GLU A 735 4.83 1.00 19.34
N GLN A 736 3.55 0.65 19.57
CA GLN A 736 3.18 -0.72 19.97
C GLN A 736 3.54 -1.76 18.90
N ASP A 737 3.45 -1.43 17.61
CA ASP A 737 3.83 -2.36 16.53
C ASP A 737 5.34 -2.63 16.49
N VAL A 738 6.16 -1.64 16.88
CA VAL A 738 7.62 -1.79 17.06
C VAL A 738 7.93 -2.65 18.28
N MET A 739 7.16 -2.50 19.38
CA MET A 739 7.28 -3.34 20.58
C MET A 739 6.86 -4.80 20.32
N ASP A 740 5.79 -5.02 19.55
CA ASP A 740 5.32 -6.36 19.16
C ASP A 740 6.33 -7.04 18.23
N GLN A 741 6.85 -6.30 17.25
CA GLN A 741 7.97 -6.74 16.40
C GLN A 741 9.19 -7.14 17.25
N GLU A 742 9.57 -6.32 18.23
CA GLU A 742 10.70 -6.59 19.12
C GLU A 742 10.53 -7.90 19.90
N GLN A 743 9.35 -8.12 20.51
CA GLN A 743 9.09 -9.34 21.27
C GLN A 743 9.19 -10.59 20.38
N ILE A 744 8.59 -10.53 19.19
CA ILE A 744 8.58 -11.63 18.22
C ILE A 744 9.99 -11.90 17.65
N TYR A 745 10.76 -10.84 17.38
CA TYR A 745 12.15 -10.96 16.95
C TYR A 745 13.03 -11.60 18.03
N LEU A 746 12.94 -11.13 19.28
CA LEU A 746 13.74 -11.66 20.39
C LEU A 746 13.36 -13.12 20.69
N ALA A 747 12.07 -13.47 20.69
CA ALA A 747 11.61 -14.84 20.83
C ALA A 747 12.12 -15.75 19.70
N SER A 748 12.07 -15.28 18.45
CA SER A 748 12.61 -16.00 17.29
C SER A 748 14.13 -16.22 17.42
N LEU A 749 14.88 -15.21 17.85
CA LEU A 749 16.33 -15.32 18.04
C LEU A 749 16.71 -16.30 19.15
N GLN A 750 15.89 -16.41 20.21
CA GLN A 750 16.05 -17.44 21.25
C GLN A 750 15.59 -18.84 20.80
N GLY A 751 14.72 -18.93 19.79
CA GLY A 751 14.30 -20.18 19.14
C GLY A 751 15.32 -20.80 18.17
N ALA A 752 16.48 -20.17 17.99
CA ALA A 752 17.54 -20.61 17.10
C ALA A 752 18.10 -22.00 17.49
N ALA A 753 18.21 -22.90 16.51
CA ALA A 753 18.83 -24.23 16.66
C ALA A 753 19.96 -24.48 15.65
N SER A 754 19.85 -23.94 14.43
CA SER A 754 20.89 -24.03 13.40
C SER A 754 20.89 -22.83 12.47
N PHE A 755 21.95 -22.69 11.67
CA PHE A 755 22.10 -21.62 10.69
C PHE A 755 22.74 -22.12 9.38
N ASP A 756 22.58 -21.32 8.32
CA ASP A 756 23.28 -21.45 7.05
C ASP A 756 23.73 -20.06 6.54
N LEU A 757 24.70 -20.02 5.62
CA LEU A 757 25.28 -18.79 5.05
C LEU A 757 25.15 -18.71 3.51
N PRO A 758 23.95 -18.89 2.92
CA PRO A 758 23.78 -18.91 1.47
C PRO A 758 24.08 -17.54 0.84
N ALA A 759 25.01 -17.52 -0.12
CA ALA A 759 25.38 -16.33 -0.90
C ALA A 759 25.81 -15.09 -0.07
N GLY A 760 26.22 -15.27 1.19
CA GLY A 760 26.58 -14.17 2.09
C GLY A 760 25.41 -13.52 2.83
N GLN A 761 24.21 -14.12 2.80
CA GLN A 761 23.15 -13.88 3.78
C GLN A 761 23.30 -14.86 4.95
N LEU A 762 22.88 -14.44 6.16
CA LEU A 762 22.70 -15.34 7.29
C LEU A 762 21.23 -15.79 7.35
N VAL A 763 21.01 -17.09 7.45
CA VAL A 763 19.67 -17.68 7.66
C VAL A 763 19.70 -18.53 8.93
N ILE A 764 18.73 -18.34 9.83
CA ILE A 764 18.61 -19.08 11.10
C ILE A 764 17.32 -19.90 11.07
N PHE A 765 17.40 -21.11 11.59
CA PHE A 765 16.33 -22.10 11.63
C PHE A 765 15.99 -22.52 13.07
N ASN A 766 14.72 -22.85 13.30
CA ASN A 766 14.26 -23.42 14.56
C ASN A 766 14.54 -24.95 14.64
N ALA A 767 14.24 -25.55 15.78
CA ALA A 767 14.42 -26.99 16.00
C ALA A 767 13.55 -27.91 15.11
N ALA A 768 12.54 -27.37 14.41
CA ALA A 768 11.74 -28.07 13.41
C ALA A 768 12.30 -27.93 11.97
N GLY A 769 13.38 -27.17 11.79
CA GLY A 769 14.00 -26.91 10.48
C GLY A 769 13.31 -25.82 9.65
N GLN A 770 12.42 -25.03 10.25
CA GLN A 770 11.79 -23.88 9.60
C GLN A 770 12.70 -22.66 9.67
N GLU A 771 12.78 -21.88 8.59
CA GLU A 771 13.42 -20.57 8.59
C GLU A 771 12.65 -19.61 9.50
N ILE A 772 13.36 -18.96 10.42
CA ILE A 772 12.78 -18.01 11.39
C ILE A 772 13.40 -16.62 11.31
N LEU A 773 14.64 -16.48 10.82
CA LEU A 773 15.32 -15.20 10.66
C LEU A 773 16.23 -15.23 9.43
N ARG A 774 16.26 -14.15 8.66
CA ARG A 774 17.15 -13.94 7.52
C ARG A 774 17.73 -12.53 7.56
N TYR A 775 19.02 -12.42 7.29
CA TYR A 775 19.76 -11.17 7.33
C TYR A 775 20.63 -10.97 6.08
N ASN A 776 20.83 -9.71 5.73
CA ASN A 776 21.90 -9.28 4.84
C ASN A 776 23.16 -8.97 5.67
N GLY A 777 24.36 -9.19 5.09
CA GLY A 777 25.60 -8.73 5.70
C GLY A 777 25.64 -7.20 5.83
N GLY A 778 26.10 -6.71 6.99
CA GLY A 778 26.21 -5.27 7.32
C GLY A 778 27.62 -4.74 7.33
#